data_AF-A0A1I6DK05-F1
#
_entry.id   AF-A0A1I6DK05-F1
#
_cell.length_a   1.000
_cell.length_b   1.000
_cell.length_c   1.000
_cell.angle_alpha   90.00
_cell.angle_beta   90.00
_cell.angle_gamma   90.00
#
_symmetry.space_group_name_H-M   'P 1'
#
loop_
_entity.id
_entity.type
_entity.pdbx_description
1 polymer ?
#
loop_
_entity_poly.entity_id
_entity_poly.type
_entity_poly.pdbx_seq_one_letter_code
_entity_poly.pdbx_strand_id
1 'polypeptide(L)'
;MPGRLVTQVASDKTVDSRNLCVTTSKRFNASSELRGHHVVSEFVPAVDRLPFRDSALSTRKRIDDLLARLTLDERIAMLHQYSPAVPRLGVAAFRTGSEALHGVAWLGSATVFPQAVGLGATWDEELVRRVAEATSVELRAFHYHRPAAVGTGRNSLQAWAPVLNLLRDPRWGRNEEGYSEDPVHTARIGTAFCHGLAGEHHRFLRAAPVLKHFLAYNNEDDRCVTSSGLRPRVLQEYDLAAFRPVVASGAATGAMAGYNLVNGRPCHVTPLIGTELRRWAEPTGHELFVVSDAEAPSNLVDPEHYFDDHAESHAAALRAGIDSFTDHGEDSAVPIGRLREALERGLIDEEDVDRAVRRQLEIRFRLGEFDPDLDPYATIGPEVIGCAEHRALALRSATESVVLLRNEGLLPLDAGSTSRIAVIGPLADMVCEDWYSGTLPYQVTVASGLQAVLGEGGEVVVADGSDRIALRSRTSGELLGKTPFDVVDWGDGVLTLRSAESGRYLSLQDTSLAADQELIKSWEVRETFRLVPAEDSVLLQNVLTGRYAVVDPVDGRVTVTAQTADAAERWEREVLRDGTAEALAAALSADVAVVVLGNHPLIHGRETEDRAGIALPAAQDALLRAVAGVRPDTALVVMSSYPYALDWADEHVPAVVWTSHGGQETGRALAAVLLGEAEPAGRLPQTWYRGDDALPHPLDYDIIKAGWTYQYHRATPLYPFGHGLSYTGFAHRDLILSSNTASPDSAIDLSVTLANTGARHGSDVVQLYVRALHARYEAPLLRLADFRKVTLAPGESRVLSFRLPVDRLAHWDVATGAFAVDPGAYEVLVARSAGDVVLTAPLTVAGPAPSPRAGVRRLFAADFDDHDNVTLVDATRVTGDAVTATDADRPATLWFGRTDLSGALRVEAEVSAENPLARLEFRTDEGVLAELPVPATGGRYEWTTVSAALPSAVTGVHDLRVVLHGSFRLTSFRFSTAE
;
A
#
# COMPACT_ATOMS: atom_id res chain seq x y z
N MET A 1 13.94 -26.41 48.64
CA MET A 1 13.56 -26.91 49.98
C MET A 1 12.13 -26.45 50.30
N PRO A 2 11.32 -27.29 50.96
CA PRO A 2 9.96 -27.56 50.50
C PRO A 2 8.88 -27.28 51.55
N GLY A 3 7.61 -27.28 51.10
CA GLY A 3 6.44 -27.38 51.96
C GLY A 3 5.28 -28.08 51.23
N ARG A 4 5.21 -29.41 51.37
CA ARG A 4 4.18 -30.33 50.85
C ARG A 4 2.87 -30.26 51.65
N LEU A 5 1.76 -30.62 51.00
CA LEU A 5 0.70 -31.58 51.43
C LEU A 5 -0.36 -31.61 50.29
N VAL A 6 -0.50 -32.61 49.42
CA VAL A 6 -1.02 -34.01 49.59
C VAL A 6 -2.42 -33.98 50.23
N THR A 7 -3.54 -34.37 49.60
CA THR A 7 -3.96 -35.72 49.11
C THR A 7 -5.28 -35.52 48.29
N GLN A 8 -5.46 -36.08 47.07
CA GLN A 8 -6.03 -37.41 46.73
C GLN A 8 -7.53 -37.54 47.13
N VAL A 9 -8.53 -38.05 46.38
CA VAL A 9 -8.65 -39.05 45.30
C VAL A 9 -9.95 -38.80 44.48
N ALA A 10 -9.93 -39.30 43.24
CA ALA A 10 -10.98 -39.49 42.24
C ALA A 10 -12.34 -40.08 42.68
N SER A 11 -13.36 -39.90 41.83
CA SER A 11 -14.00 -41.03 41.13
C SER A 11 -15.01 -40.59 40.06
N ASP A 12 -14.93 -41.30 38.94
CA ASP A 12 -15.83 -41.33 37.79
C ASP A 12 -17.32 -41.43 38.16
N LYS A 13 -18.18 -40.86 37.28
CA LYS A 13 -19.00 -41.66 36.35
C LYS A 13 -19.91 -40.78 35.48
N THR A 14 -19.76 -41.02 34.19
CA THR A 14 -20.70 -40.79 33.08
C THR A 14 -22.15 -41.19 33.39
N VAL A 15 -23.14 -40.50 32.80
CA VAL A 15 -24.05 -41.05 31.76
C VAL A 15 -25.06 -39.98 31.28
N ASP A 16 -25.04 -39.83 29.96
CA ASP A 16 -26.00 -39.34 28.96
C ASP A 16 -27.51 -39.31 29.31
N SER A 17 -28.23 -38.27 28.87
CA SER A 17 -29.44 -38.42 28.02
C SER A 17 -30.11 -37.08 27.64
N ARG A 18 -29.92 -36.71 26.36
CA ARG A 18 -30.91 -36.38 25.32
C ARG A 18 -32.16 -35.49 25.58
N ASN A 19 -32.35 -34.63 24.56
CA ASN A 19 -33.58 -34.09 23.94
C ASN A 19 -34.23 -32.85 24.60
N LEU A 20 -34.19 -31.66 23.96
CA LEU A 20 -34.87 -31.16 22.75
C LEU A 20 -36.32 -30.66 22.97
N CYS A 21 -36.64 -29.58 22.24
CA CYS A 21 -37.95 -28.93 22.02
C CYS A 21 -38.38 -27.87 23.09
N VAL A 22 -38.26 -26.55 22.87
CA VAL A 22 -38.95 -25.64 21.92
C VAL A 22 -40.21 -24.96 22.52
N THR A 23 -40.13 -23.62 22.56
CA THR A 23 -41.16 -22.58 22.47
C THR A 23 -42.12 -22.18 23.62
N THR A 24 -42.18 -20.83 23.73
CA THR A 24 -43.35 -19.94 23.89
C THR A 24 -43.84 -19.53 25.28
N SER A 25 -43.59 -18.23 25.55
CA SER A 25 -44.52 -17.20 26.01
C SER A 25 -45.38 -17.45 27.26
N LYS A 26 -45.25 -16.58 28.26
CA LYS A 26 -46.29 -15.57 28.59
C LYS A 26 -45.87 -14.71 29.78
N ARG A 27 -46.18 -13.42 29.63
CA ARG A 27 -46.19 -12.38 30.67
C ARG A 27 -47.07 -12.79 31.85
N PHE A 28 -46.61 -12.52 33.06
CA PHE A 28 -47.47 -12.29 34.22
C PHE A 28 -46.99 -11.06 34.98
N ASN A 29 -47.88 -10.06 35.04
CA ASN A 29 -47.82 -8.95 35.97
C ASN A 29 -48.49 -9.40 37.27
N ALA A 30 -47.82 -9.21 38.41
CA ALA A 30 -48.46 -9.17 39.72
C ALA A 30 -47.68 -8.23 40.64
N SER A 31 -48.32 -7.10 40.94
CA SER A 31 -47.94 -6.11 41.95
C SER A 31 -48.60 -6.44 43.29
N SER A 32 -47.86 -6.44 44.39
CA SER A 32 -48.28 -5.85 45.69
C SER A 32 -47.18 -5.96 46.76
N GLU A 33 -46.56 -4.82 47.01
CA GLU A 33 -46.05 -4.23 48.27
C GLU A 33 -45.92 -5.10 49.55
N LEU A 34 -44.73 -5.05 50.19
CA LEU A 34 -44.48 -4.22 51.39
C LEU A 34 -43.04 -4.40 51.96
N ARG A 35 -42.33 -3.26 52.04
CA ARG A 35 -41.23 -2.87 52.97
C ARG A 35 -39.93 -3.67 52.87
N GLY A 36 -38.75 -3.08 52.65
CA GLY A 36 -38.37 -1.68 52.77
C GLY A 36 -36.87 -1.65 53.05
N HIS A 37 -36.06 -1.74 52.00
CA HIS A 37 -34.71 -1.20 51.98
C HIS A 37 -34.66 -0.26 50.78
N HIS A 38 -34.97 1.02 51.05
CA HIS A 38 -34.55 2.10 50.18
C HIS A 38 -33.03 2.08 50.15
N VAL A 39 -32.45 1.41 49.16
CA VAL A 39 -31.20 1.90 48.58
C VAL A 39 -31.64 3.10 47.76
N VAL A 40 -31.61 4.25 48.42
CA VAL A 40 -31.62 5.53 47.73
C VAL A 40 -30.43 5.45 46.79
N SER A 41 -30.71 5.30 45.49
CA SER A 41 -29.82 5.82 44.46
C SER A 41 -29.55 7.26 44.89
N GLU A 42 -28.38 7.51 45.46
CA GLU A 42 -27.90 8.87 45.63
C GLU A 42 -27.85 9.47 44.23
N PHE A 43 -28.88 10.24 43.90
CA PHE A 43 -28.75 11.34 42.97
C PHE A 43 -27.67 12.22 43.55
N VAL A 44 -26.43 12.00 43.10
CA VAL A 44 -25.35 12.95 43.31
C VAL A 44 -25.80 14.24 42.63
N PRO A 45 -25.91 15.37 43.36
CA PRO A 45 -26.25 16.64 42.75
C PRO A 45 -25.22 16.95 41.66
N ALA A 46 -25.63 17.67 40.61
CA ALA A 46 -24.71 18.27 39.66
C ALA A 46 -23.80 19.29 40.37
N VAL A 47 -22.73 18.80 41.00
CA VAL A 47 -21.60 19.61 41.45
C VAL A 47 -20.66 19.70 40.26
N ASP A 48 -20.69 20.85 39.59
CA ASP A 48 -19.74 21.35 38.57
C ASP A 48 -18.93 20.28 37.81
N ARG A 49 -19.60 19.42 37.03
CA ARG A 49 -18.89 18.73 35.94
C ARG A 49 -18.43 19.81 34.97
N LEU A 50 -17.11 19.91 34.76
CA LEU A 50 -16.53 20.82 33.76
C LEU A 50 -17.28 20.65 32.43
N PRO A 51 -17.61 21.72 31.68
CA PRO A 51 -18.44 21.61 30.49
C PRO A 51 -17.94 20.57 29.47
N PHE A 52 -16.62 20.41 29.29
CA PHE A 52 -16.10 19.37 28.41
C PHE A 52 -16.41 17.92 28.84
N ARG A 53 -16.80 17.69 30.10
CA ARG A 53 -17.25 16.39 30.65
C ARG A 53 -18.77 16.20 30.58
N ASP A 54 -19.52 17.22 30.18
CA ASP A 54 -20.97 17.12 30.02
C ASP A 54 -21.33 16.57 28.64
N SER A 55 -21.74 15.30 28.61
CA SER A 55 -22.16 14.61 27.39
C SER A 55 -23.45 15.18 26.76
N ALA A 56 -24.17 16.07 27.44
CA ALA A 56 -25.33 16.78 26.89
C ALA A 56 -24.94 17.96 25.99
N LEU A 57 -23.70 18.46 26.09
CA LEU A 57 -23.19 19.50 25.19
C LEU A 57 -22.69 18.91 23.86
N SER A 58 -22.72 19.72 22.80
CA SER A 58 -22.14 19.31 21.52
C SER A 58 -20.63 19.12 21.64
N THR A 59 -20.08 18.15 20.90
CA THR A 59 -18.63 17.87 20.87
C THR A 59 -17.80 19.12 20.64
N ARG A 60 -18.22 20.00 19.72
CA ARG A 60 -17.55 21.28 19.47
C ARG A 60 -17.44 22.16 20.72
N LYS A 61 -18.53 22.37 21.45
CA LYS A 61 -18.53 23.17 22.70
C LYS A 61 -17.65 22.55 23.78
N ARG A 62 -17.61 21.22 23.84
CA ARG A 62 -16.78 20.48 24.79
C ARG A 62 -15.30 20.62 24.46
N ILE A 63 -14.94 20.54 23.18
CA ILE A 63 -13.57 20.79 22.71
C ILE A 63 -13.17 22.25 22.99
N ASP A 64 -14.04 23.23 22.69
CA ASP A 64 -13.78 24.65 22.96
C ASP A 64 -13.48 24.90 24.45
N ASP A 65 -14.29 24.33 25.35
CA ASP A 65 -14.07 24.45 26.80
C ASP A 65 -12.78 23.74 27.24
N LEU A 66 -12.47 22.55 26.73
CA LEU A 66 -11.23 21.85 27.06
C LEU A 66 -9.99 22.62 26.56
N LEU A 67 -10.02 23.08 25.32
CA LEU A 67 -8.93 23.82 24.69
C LEU A 67 -8.61 25.12 25.45
N ALA A 68 -9.65 25.88 25.82
CA ALA A 68 -9.51 27.10 26.63
C ALA A 68 -8.97 26.85 28.05
N ARG A 69 -9.08 25.61 28.54
CA ARG A 69 -8.56 25.22 29.86
C ARG A 69 -7.12 24.76 29.80
N LEU A 70 -6.63 24.23 28.68
CA LEU A 70 -5.24 23.78 28.50
C LEU A 70 -4.28 24.97 28.59
N THR A 71 -3.10 24.77 29.17
CA THR A 71 -2.03 25.77 29.06
C THR A 71 -1.40 25.68 27.68
N LEU A 72 -0.71 26.74 27.23
CA LEU A 72 0.02 26.70 25.97
C LEU A 72 1.04 25.55 25.92
N ASP A 73 1.77 25.31 27.01
CA ASP A 73 2.72 24.20 27.10
C ASP A 73 2.05 22.82 26.94
N GLU A 74 0.87 22.64 27.53
CA GLU A 74 0.11 21.39 27.36
C GLU A 74 -0.40 21.24 25.92
N ARG A 75 -0.79 22.34 25.26
CA ARG A 75 -1.22 22.34 23.86
C ARG A 75 -0.07 22.02 22.90
N ILE A 76 1.11 22.60 23.10
CA ILE A 76 2.30 22.27 22.29
C ILE A 76 2.70 20.81 22.52
N ALA A 77 2.66 20.33 23.76
CA ALA A 77 2.99 18.94 24.07
C ALA A 77 2.05 17.91 23.40
N MET A 78 0.82 18.31 23.10
CA MET A 78 -0.14 17.48 22.36
C MET A 78 0.21 17.28 20.88
N LEU A 79 1.12 18.08 20.31
CA LEU A 79 1.54 17.96 18.91
C LEU A 79 2.55 16.82 18.67
N HIS A 80 3.10 16.21 19.72
CA HIS A 80 3.99 15.07 19.59
C HIS A 80 3.21 13.74 19.53
N GLN A 81 3.75 12.71 18.86
CA GLN A 81 3.16 11.37 18.81
C GLN A 81 2.79 10.84 20.20
N TYR A 82 3.69 11.00 21.17
CA TYR A 82 3.46 10.64 22.57
C TYR A 82 3.02 11.89 23.35
N SER A 83 1.73 12.22 23.24
CA SER A 83 1.13 13.32 24.00
C SER A 83 1.04 12.94 25.49
N PRO A 84 1.63 13.71 26.41
CA PRO A 84 1.57 13.42 27.83
C PRO A 84 0.14 13.59 28.37
N ALA A 85 -0.11 13.00 29.53
CA ALA A 85 -1.35 13.23 30.27
C ALA A 85 -1.42 14.68 30.79
N VAL A 86 -2.64 15.17 31.04
CA VAL A 86 -2.88 16.44 31.75
C VAL A 86 -3.61 16.14 33.07
N PRO A 87 -2.87 15.81 34.16
CA PRO A 87 -3.47 15.32 35.40
C PRO A 87 -4.47 16.29 36.03
N ARG A 88 -4.24 17.60 35.96
CA ARG A 88 -5.13 18.61 36.57
C ARG A 88 -6.53 18.64 35.93
N LEU A 89 -6.65 18.19 34.67
CA LEU A 89 -7.91 18.10 33.93
C LEU A 89 -8.41 16.65 33.81
N GLY A 90 -7.64 15.69 34.31
CA GLY A 90 -7.90 14.25 34.18
C GLY A 90 -7.91 13.77 32.73
N VAL A 91 -7.14 14.41 31.85
CA VAL A 91 -6.97 13.99 30.44
C VAL A 91 -5.86 12.95 30.39
N ALA A 92 -6.10 11.80 29.77
CA ALA A 92 -5.10 10.73 29.73
C ALA A 92 -3.96 11.06 28.76
N ALA A 93 -2.84 10.33 28.86
CA ALA A 93 -1.85 10.34 27.80
C ALA A 93 -2.47 9.77 26.52
N PHE A 94 -2.01 10.26 25.38
CA PHE A 94 -2.46 9.82 24.06
C PHE A 94 -1.26 9.47 23.19
N ARG A 95 -1.36 8.37 22.47
CA ARG A 95 -0.36 7.95 21.48
C ARG A 95 -0.98 8.02 20.10
N THR A 96 -0.28 8.66 19.17
CA THR A 96 -0.59 8.64 17.73
C THR A 96 -0.10 7.32 17.15
N GLY A 97 -0.99 6.58 16.46
CA GLY A 97 -0.62 5.41 15.67
C GLY A 97 -0.61 4.04 16.35
N SER A 98 -1.19 3.09 15.62
CA SER A 98 -1.08 1.64 15.74
C SER A 98 -1.17 1.06 14.33
N GLU A 99 -0.35 0.05 14.03
CA GLU A 99 -0.42 -0.60 12.73
C GLU A 99 -1.53 -1.64 12.65
N ALA A 100 -2.24 -1.61 11.53
CA ALA A 100 -3.47 -2.38 11.33
C ALA A 100 -3.68 -2.76 9.85
N LEU A 101 -2.60 -2.94 9.08
CA LEU A 101 -2.65 -3.08 7.62
C LEU A 101 -3.47 -4.30 7.16
N HIS A 102 -3.25 -5.46 7.78
CA HIS A 102 -3.93 -6.72 7.47
C HIS A 102 -4.19 -7.55 8.74
N GLY A 103 -4.56 -6.86 9.81
CA GLY A 103 -4.61 -7.40 11.17
C GLY A 103 -3.82 -6.48 12.12
N VAL A 104 -3.95 -6.68 13.42
CA VAL A 104 -3.22 -5.86 14.41
C VAL A 104 -1.75 -6.24 14.42
N ALA A 105 -0.85 -5.28 14.19
CA ALA A 105 0.59 -5.51 14.16
C ALA A 105 1.28 -5.08 15.46
N TRP A 106 2.46 -5.65 15.72
CA TRP A 106 3.38 -5.29 16.81
C TRP A 106 2.85 -5.45 18.25
N LEU A 107 1.62 -5.90 18.46
CA LEU A 107 1.02 -6.07 19.79
C LEU A 107 1.04 -7.51 20.33
N GLY A 108 1.77 -8.39 19.65
CA GLY A 108 1.89 -9.81 19.97
C GLY A 108 1.01 -10.67 19.07
N SER A 109 0.51 -11.78 19.62
CA SER A 109 -0.30 -12.73 18.85
C SER A 109 -1.69 -12.18 18.52
N ALA A 110 -2.02 -12.10 17.24
CA ALA A 110 -3.27 -11.53 16.70
C ALA A 110 -3.65 -12.29 15.42
N THR A 111 -4.89 -12.14 14.95
CA THR A 111 -5.25 -12.73 13.65
C THR A 111 -4.47 -12.05 12.51
N VAL A 112 -3.81 -12.84 11.66
CA VAL A 112 -3.09 -12.34 10.47
C VAL A 112 -3.86 -12.76 9.21
N PHE A 113 -4.36 -11.76 8.49
CA PHE A 113 -5.09 -11.92 7.23
C PHE A 113 -4.12 -11.91 6.04
N PRO A 114 -4.59 -12.13 4.79
CA PRO A 114 -3.76 -11.90 3.62
C PRO A 114 -3.23 -10.46 3.58
N GLN A 115 -2.01 -10.29 3.05
CA GLN A 115 -1.45 -9.00 2.68
C GLN A 115 -2.46 -8.15 1.88
N ALA A 116 -2.30 -6.83 1.92
CA ALA A 116 -3.27 -5.91 1.35
C ALA A 116 -3.47 -6.13 -0.16
N VAL A 117 -2.42 -6.46 -0.91
CA VAL A 117 -2.52 -6.84 -2.33
C VAL A 117 -3.38 -8.09 -2.55
N GLY A 118 -3.34 -9.06 -1.61
CA GLY A 118 -4.21 -10.23 -1.60
C GLY A 118 -5.66 -9.88 -1.29
N LEU A 119 -5.90 -8.99 -0.33
CA LEU A 119 -7.24 -8.44 -0.07
C LEU A 119 -7.79 -7.69 -1.29
N GLY A 120 -6.93 -6.94 -1.99
CA GLY A 120 -7.26 -6.31 -3.26
C GLY A 120 -7.63 -7.34 -4.34
N ALA A 121 -6.89 -8.45 -4.41
CA ALA A 121 -7.18 -9.54 -5.35
C ALA A 121 -8.54 -10.22 -5.13
N THR A 122 -9.19 -10.02 -3.98
CA THR A 122 -10.54 -10.57 -3.73
C THR A 122 -11.63 -9.87 -4.53
N TRP A 123 -11.44 -8.58 -4.89
CA TRP A 123 -12.46 -7.71 -5.51
C TRP A 123 -13.81 -7.74 -4.75
N ASP A 124 -13.76 -7.91 -3.42
CA ASP A 124 -14.93 -8.05 -2.54
C ASP A 124 -14.88 -7.03 -1.41
N GLU A 125 -15.57 -5.91 -1.60
CA GLU A 125 -15.59 -4.82 -0.62
C GLU A 125 -16.16 -5.28 0.73
N GLU A 126 -17.16 -6.16 0.74
CA GLU A 126 -17.79 -6.62 1.98
C GLU A 126 -16.86 -7.56 2.75
N LEU A 127 -16.15 -8.45 2.06
CA LEU A 127 -15.13 -9.29 2.69
C LEU A 127 -14.03 -8.43 3.33
N VAL A 128 -13.53 -7.42 2.61
CA VAL A 128 -12.50 -6.51 3.13
C VAL A 128 -13.02 -5.66 4.29
N ARG A 129 -14.26 -5.16 4.23
CA ARG A 129 -14.92 -4.48 5.35
C ARG A 129 -14.95 -5.36 6.59
N ARG A 130 -15.27 -6.65 6.45
CA ARG A 130 -15.29 -7.61 7.57
C ARG A 130 -13.91 -7.91 8.12
N VAL A 131 -12.87 -7.96 7.29
CA VAL A 131 -11.47 -8.11 7.73
C VAL A 131 -11.05 -6.92 8.58
N ALA A 132 -11.35 -5.70 8.12
CA ALA A 132 -11.12 -4.48 8.88
C ALA A 132 -11.96 -4.43 10.16
N GLU A 133 -13.19 -4.96 10.12
CA GLU A 133 -14.06 -5.07 11.28
C GLU A 133 -13.45 -5.97 12.37
N ALA A 134 -12.94 -7.15 12.01
CA ALA A 134 -12.23 -8.04 12.92
C ALA A 134 -10.98 -7.36 13.48
N THR A 135 -10.20 -6.69 12.61
CA THR A 135 -8.98 -5.97 12.99
C THR A 135 -9.25 -4.88 14.03
N SER A 136 -10.29 -4.06 13.84
CA SER A 136 -10.64 -3.00 14.80
C SER A 136 -11.22 -3.52 16.12
N VAL A 137 -11.89 -4.67 16.11
CA VAL A 137 -12.33 -5.37 17.32
C VAL A 137 -11.12 -5.85 18.13
N GLU A 138 -10.14 -6.50 17.48
CA GLU A 138 -8.91 -6.91 18.16
C GLU A 138 -8.11 -5.69 18.65
N LEU A 139 -8.03 -4.61 17.88
CA LEU A 139 -7.35 -3.38 18.29
C LEU A 139 -7.97 -2.75 19.54
N ARG A 140 -9.31 -2.79 19.65
CA ARG A 140 -10.04 -2.38 20.87
C ARG A 140 -9.72 -3.27 22.07
N ALA A 141 -9.59 -4.58 21.87
CA ALA A 141 -9.15 -5.46 22.94
C ALA A 141 -7.72 -5.12 23.40
N PHE A 142 -6.77 -4.93 22.46
CA PHE A 142 -5.41 -4.53 22.78
C PHE A 142 -5.30 -3.15 23.43
N HIS A 143 -6.23 -2.23 23.14
CA HIS A 143 -6.26 -0.92 23.80
C HIS A 143 -6.31 -1.02 25.33
N TYR A 144 -7.02 -2.00 25.88
CA TYR A 144 -7.12 -2.22 27.33
C TYR A 144 -6.27 -3.39 27.83
N HIS A 145 -5.93 -4.35 26.96
CA HIS A 145 -5.34 -5.63 27.34
C HIS A 145 -4.00 -5.93 26.65
N ARG A 146 -3.27 -4.88 26.25
CA ARG A 146 -1.92 -5.03 25.68
C ARG A 146 -1.01 -5.86 26.60
N PRO A 147 -0.27 -6.85 26.07
CA PRO A 147 0.69 -7.60 26.87
C PRO A 147 1.77 -6.68 27.48
N ALA A 148 2.09 -6.89 28.76
CA ALA A 148 3.08 -6.07 29.46
C ALA A 148 4.48 -6.12 28.81
N ALA A 149 4.81 -7.22 28.12
CA ALA A 149 6.06 -7.38 27.36
C ALA A 149 6.15 -6.45 26.13
N VAL A 150 5.01 -5.98 25.60
CA VAL A 150 4.94 -5.05 24.47
C VAL A 150 4.93 -3.60 24.96
N GLY A 151 4.32 -3.32 26.10
CA GLY A 151 4.41 -2.02 26.76
C GLY A 151 3.32 -1.77 27.79
N THR A 152 3.35 -0.62 28.45
CA THR A 152 2.42 -0.24 29.53
C THR A 152 1.36 0.77 29.09
N GLY A 153 0.21 0.83 29.78
CA GLY A 153 -0.86 1.78 29.46
C GLY A 153 -1.71 1.40 28.24
N ARG A 154 -2.53 2.36 27.79
CA ARG A 154 -3.47 2.17 26.67
C ARG A 154 -2.74 2.21 25.33
N ASN A 155 -3.04 1.26 24.44
CA ASN A 155 -2.53 1.29 23.06
C ASN A 155 -3.26 2.35 22.21
N SER A 156 -2.69 2.84 21.10
CA SER A 156 -3.44 3.77 20.25
C SER A 156 -4.61 3.08 19.55
N LEU A 157 -5.72 3.79 19.40
CA LEU A 157 -6.85 3.40 18.53
C LEU A 157 -6.83 4.12 17.19
N GLN A 158 -5.81 4.95 16.93
CA GLN A 158 -5.58 5.52 15.61
C GLN A 158 -4.85 4.47 14.76
N ALA A 159 -5.54 3.92 13.78
CA ALA A 159 -5.04 2.86 12.93
C ALA A 159 -4.35 3.48 11.70
N TRP A 160 -3.05 3.25 11.53
CA TRP A 160 -2.25 3.65 10.37
C TRP A 160 -2.48 2.73 9.17
N ALA A 161 -3.74 2.67 8.74
CA ALA A 161 -4.20 1.88 7.61
C ALA A 161 -5.50 2.49 7.05
N PRO A 162 -5.77 2.32 5.75
CA PRO A 162 -5.00 1.54 4.78
C PRO A 162 -3.91 2.35 4.03
N VAL A 163 -3.05 1.63 3.30
CA VAL A 163 -2.16 2.20 2.29
C VAL A 163 -2.93 2.34 0.97
N LEU A 164 -3.09 3.57 0.47
CA LEU A 164 -3.82 3.88 -0.76
C LEU A 164 -2.92 4.19 -1.96
N ASN A 165 -1.60 4.16 -1.77
CA ASN A 165 -0.67 4.31 -2.89
C ASN A 165 -0.90 3.22 -3.93
N LEU A 166 -0.87 3.60 -5.20
CA LEU A 166 -1.21 2.72 -6.31
C LEU A 166 0.00 1.88 -6.70
N LEU A 167 -0.25 0.63 -7.10
CA LEU A 167 0.79 -0.33 -7.50
C LEU A 167 1.34 -0.04 -8.90
N ARG A 168 1.89 1.17 -9.10
CA ARG A 168 2.35 1.68 -10.39
C ARG A 168 3.53 0.89 -10.95
N ASP A 169 4.55 0.67 -10.12
CA ASP A 169 5.78 -0.04 -10.49
C ASP A 169 5.87 -1.36 -9.71
N PRO A 170 5.92 -2.52 -10.40
CA PRO A 170 5.96 -3.84 -9.75
C PRO A 170 7.24 -4.11 -8.95
N ARG A 171 8.24 -3.23 -9.04
CA ARG A 171 9.50 -3.30 -8.28
C ARG A 171 9.44 -2.63 -6.92
N TRP A 172 8.42 -1.82 -6.65
CA TRP A 172 8.32 -1.08 -5.39
C TRP A 172 8.35 -2.04 -4.19
N GLY A 173 9.26 -1.83 -3.25
CA GLY A 173 9.49 -2.72 -2.11
C GLY A 173 8.26 -2.91 -1.21
N ARG A 174 7.34 -1.94 -1.17
CA ARG A 174 6.08 -2.02 -0.39
C ARG A 174 4.85 -2.35 -1.23
N ASN A 175 5.04 -2.90 -2.42
CA ASN A 175 3.93 -3.25 -3.32
C ASN A 175 2.87 -4.17 -2.68
N GLU A 176 3.24 -5.02 -1.72
CA GLU A 176 2.29 -5.87 -1.01
C GLU A 176 1.27 -5.10 -0.16
N GLU A 177 1.64 -3.89 0.27
CA GLU A 177 0.83 -3.08 1.17
C GLU A 177 -0.27 -2.31 0.46
N GLY A 178 -0.16 -2.08 -0.86
CA GLY A 178 -1.19 -1.45 -1.65
C GLY A 178 -2.24 -2.44 -2.18
N TYR A 179 -3.42 -1.95 -2.55
CA TYR A 179 -4.52 -2.81 -3.01
C TYR A 179 -4.49 -3.09 -4.51
N SER A 180 -4.09 -2.13 -5.34
CA SER A 180 -4.17 -2.22 -6.81
C SER A 180 -3.44 -1.08 -7.52
N GLU A 181 -3.11 -1.29 -8.80
CA GLU A 181 -2.64 -0.23 -9.70
C GLU A 181 -3.76 0.72 -10.17
N ASP A 182 -5.04 0.40 -9.91
CA ASP A 182 -6.20 1.17 -10.37
C ASP A 182 -6.83 2.06 -9.27
N PRO A 183 -7.04 3.37 -9.53
CA PRO A 183 -7.61 4.30 -8.55
C PRO A 183 -9.04 3.96 -8.10
N VAL A 184 -9.90 3.46 -9.00
CA VAL A 184 -11.30 3.13 -8.64
C VAL A 184 -11.33 1.89 -7.77
N HIS A 185 -10.56 0.87 -8.14
CA HIS A 185 -10.43 -0.34 -7.33
C HIS A 185 -9.89 -0.01 -5.92
N THR A 186 -8.74 0.65 -5.84
CA THR A 186 -8.12 1.03 -4.56
C THR A 186 -9.03 1.89 -3.70
N ALA A 187 -9.73 2.88 -4.28
CA ALA A 187 -10.64 3.72 -3.51
C ALA A 187 -11.85 2.95 -2.94
N ARG A 188 -12.41 1.99 -3.67
CA ARG A 188 -13.56 1.20 -3.21
C ARG A 188 -13.18 0.24 -2.09
N ILE A 189 -12.08 -0.50 -2.28
CA ILE A 189 -11.53 -1.41 -1.27
C ILE A 189 -11.08 -0.62 -0.02
N GLY A 190 -10.36 0.48 -0.21
CA GLY A 190 -9.93 1.37 0.87
C GLY A 190 -11.09 1.98 1.66
N THR A 191 -12.16 2.42 0.98
CA THR A 191 -13.38 2.93 1.65
C THR A 191 -14.01 1.85 2.52
N ALA A 192 -14.14 0.62 1.99
CA ALA A 192 -14.70 -0.50 2.74
C ALA A 192 -13.85 -0.87 3.96
N PHE A 193 -12.52 -0.87 3.81
CA PHE A 193 -11.58 -1.09 4.91
C PHE A 193 -11.73 -0.01 6.00
N CYS A 194 -11.76 1.28 5.63
CA CYS A 194 -11.96 2.37 6.57
C CYS A 194 -13.29 2.26 7.33
N HIS A 195 -14.39 1.90 6.67
CA HIS A 195 -15.68 1.66 7.35
C HIS A 195 -15.62 0.51 8.35
N GLY A 196 -14.97 -0.62 7.98
CA GLY A 196 -14.77 -1.74 8.89
C GLY A 196 -13.95 -1.36 10.13
N LEU A 197 -12.93 -0.52 9.95
CA LEU A 197 -12.14 0.01 11.06
C LEU A 197 -12.94 1.00 11.94
N ALA A 198 -13.62 1.96 11.33
CA ALA A 198 -14.36 3.01 12.01
C ALA A 198 -15.57 2.50 12.79
N GLY A 199 -16.26 1.49 12.25
CA GLY A 199 -17.54 1.03 12.76
C GLY A 199 -18.69 2.01 12.48
N GLU A 200 -19.92 1.56 12.74
CA GLU A 200 -21.15 2.24 12.32
C GLU A 200 -21.78 3.16 13.40
N HIS A 201 -21.14 3.31 14.56
CA HIS A 201 -21.77 4.08 15.63
C HIS A 201 -21.69 5.59 15.35
N HIS A 202 -22.85 6.23 15.20
CA HIS A 202 -23.00 7.65 14.81
C HIS A 202 -22.20 8.68 15.63
N ARG A 203 -21.77 8.33 16.85
CA ARG A 203 -20.98 9.20 17.74
C ARG A 203 -19.56 8.68 18.02
N PHE A 204 -19.36 7.36 17.99
CA PHE A 204 -18.14 6.74 18.51
C PHE A 204 -17.47 5.92 17.42
N LEU A 205 -16.16 6.07 17.31
CA LEU A 205 -15.31 5.28 16.43
C LEU A 205 -14.84 4.03 17.17
N ARG A 206 -14.88 2.88 16.51
CA ARG A 206 -14.23 1.67 17.03
C ARG A 206 -12.71 1.81 16.94
N ALA A 207 -12.20 2.20 15.77
CA ALA A 207 -10.84 2.70 15.58
C ALA A 207 -10.88 3.94 14.67
N ALA A 208 -9.81 4.74 14.65
CA ALA A 208 -9.71 5.94 13.83
C ALA A 208 -8.78 5.67 12.62
N PRO A 209 -9.32 5.43 11.40
CA PRO A 209 -8.51 5.08 10.23
C PRO A 209 -7.71 6.29 9.72
N VAL A 210 -6.46 6.06 9.36
CA VAL A 210 -5.53 7.06 8.81
C VAL A 210 -4.98 6.55 7.48
N LEU A 211 -5.28 7.28 6.41
CA LEU A 211 -4.83 6.94 5.06
C LEU A 211 -3.32 7.16 4.95
N LYS A 212 -2.59 6.27 4.29
CA LYS A 212 -1.16 6.50 4.02
C LYS A 212 -0.75 6.06 2.61
N HIS A 213 0.33 6.57 2.05
CA HIS A 213 1.11 7.75 2.45
C HIS A 213 0.79 8.85 1.45
N PHE A 214 0.38 10.01 1.93
CA PHE A 214 -0.07 11.15 1.13
C PHE A 214 1.14 12.01 0.71
N LEU A 215 1.58 11.98 -0.55
CA LEU A 215 1.06 11.19 -1.67
C LEU A 215 2.17 10.68 -2.62
N ALA A 216 1.76 9.85 -3.59
CA ALA A 216 2.62 9.33 -4.67
C ALA A 216 3.93 8.69 -4.18
N TYR A 217 3.84 8.00 -3.05
CA TYR A 217 4.93 7.30 -2.41
C TYR A 217 4.95 5.84 -2.89
N ASN A 218 5.84 5.53 -3.84
CA ASN A 218 5.94 4.23 -4.50
C ASN A 218 7.40 3.88 -4.87
N ASN A 219 8.34 4.29 -4.01
CA ASN A 219 9.78 4.09 -4.17
C ASN A 219 10.41 4.13 -2.77
N GLU A 220 11.19 3.11 -2.42
CA GLU A 220 11.85 2.95 -1.13
C GLU A 220 13.30 3.45 -1.15
N ASP A 221 14.00 3.26 -2.26
CA ASP A 221 15.40 3.65 -2.38
C ASP A 221 15.53 5.18 -2.33
N ASP A 222 16.32 5.72 -1.40
CA ASP A 222 16.47 7.16 -1.19
C ASP A 222 15.11 7.89 -1.01
N ARG A 223 14.11 7.21 -0.47
CA ARG A 223 12.71 7.66 -0.37
C ARG A 223 12.46 9.05 0.22
N CYS A 224 13.35 9.55 1.08
CA CYS A 224 13.20 10.88 1.69
C CYS A 224 13.80 12.00 0.84
N VAL A 225 14.64 11.70 -0.15
CA VAL A 225 15.29 12.73 -0.99
C VAL A 225 14.91 12.63 -2.47
N THR A 226 14.20 11.58 -2.87
CA THR A 226 13.66 11.43 -4.22
C THR A 226 12.36 12.21 -4.40
N SER A 227 12.09 12.62 -5.65
CA SER A 227 10.88 13.35 -5.99
C SER A 227 10.03 12.64 -7.04
N SER A 228 8.75 12.46 -6.72
CA SER A 228 7.72 12.00 -7.63
C SER A 228 7.28 13.16 -8.54
N GLY A 229 7.68 13.09 -9.82
CA GLY A 229 7.30 14.07 -10.84
C GLY A 229 5.90 13.81 -11.40
N LEU A 230 4.91 14.57 -10.95
CA LEU A 230 3.51 14.42 -11.32
C LEU A 230 3.02 15.61 -12.12
N ARG A 231 2.81 15.42 -13.43
CA ARG A 231 2.08 16.41 -14.22
C ARG A 231 0.64 16.52 -13.68
N PRO A 232 -0.04 17.69 -13.81
CA PRO A 232 -1.34 17.91 -13.19
C PRO A 232 -2.39 16.85 -13.52
N ARG A 233 -2.36 16.31 -14.75
CA ARG A 233 -3.24 15.21 -15.15
C ARG A 233 -3.01 13.94 -14.33
N VAL A 234 -1.77 13.52 -14.12
CA VAL A 234 -1.46 12.33 -13.33
C VAL A 234 -1.83 12.55 -11.87
N LEU A 235 -1.46 13.71 -11.30
CA LEU A 235 -1.82 14.07 -9.94
C LEU A 235 -3.35 13.94 -9.69
N GLN A 236 -4.16 14.51 -10.58
CA GLN A 236 -5.61 14.59 -10.42
C GLN A 236 -6.36 13.31 -10.85
N GLU A 237 -5.95 12.68 -11.96
CA GLU A 237 -6.63 11.51 -12.53
C GLU A 237 -6.18 10.17 -11.91
N TYR A 238 -5.01 10.12 -11.26
CA TYR A 238 -4.41 8.88 -10.73
C TYR A 238 -4.21 8.93 -9.21
N ASP A 239 -3.23 9.70 -8.72
CA ASP A 239 -2.86 9.67 -7.29
C ASP A 239 -3.96 10.21 -6.37
N LEU A 240 -4.46 11.42 -6.63
CA LEU A 240 -5.55 12.01 -5.82
C LEU A 240 -6.87 11.24 -6.01
N ALA A 241 -7.04 10.55 -7.15
CA ALA A 241 -8.24 9.78 -7.44
C ALA A 241 -8.42 8.57 -6.50
N ALA A 242 -7.33 8.03 -5.94
CA ALA A 242 -7.39 6.96 -4.94
C ALA A 242 -7.84 7.48 -3.55
N PHE A 243 -7.43 8.69 -3.16
CA PHE A 243 -7.74 9.27 -1.85
C PHE A 243 -9.10 9.96 -1.79
N ARG A 244 -9.46 10.70 -2.85
CA ARG A 244 -10.64 11.57 -2.86
C ARG A 244 -11.94 10.88 -2.45
N PRO A 245 -12.31 9.69 -2.98
CA PRO A 245 -13.56 9.04 -2.61
C PRO A 245 -13.57 8.57 -1.14
N VAL A 246 -12.41 8.14 -0.62
CA VAL A 246 -12.27 7.63 0.75
C VAL A 246 -12.41 8.77 1.78
N VAL A 247 -11.85 9.94 1.48
CA VAL A 247 -12.00 11.13 2.32
C VAL A 247 -13.42 11.68 2.23
N ALA A 248 -13.97 11.81 1.02
CA ALA A 248 -15.30 12.38 0.79
C ALA A 248 -16.44 11.51 1.35
N SER A 249 -16.22 10.22 1.59
CA SER A 249 -17.19 9.34 2.25
C SER A 249 -17.28 9.56 3.77
N GLY A 250 -16.30 10.25 4.37
CA GLY A 250 -16.17 10.40 5.83
C GLY A 250 -15.67 9.15 6.55
N ALA A 251 -15.22 8.12 5.81
CA ALA A 251 -14.70 6.88 6.39
C ALA A 251 -13.32 7.07 7.04
N ALA A 252 -12.49 7.98 6.50
CA ALA A 252 -11.18 8.31 7.04
C ALA A 252 -11.26 9.37 8.14
N THR A 253 -10.34 9.30 9.10
CA THR A 253 -10.21 10.29 10.20
C THR A 253 -8.93 11.12 10.11
N GLY A 254 -8.02 10.75 9.20
CA GLY A 254 -6.74 11.40 9.03
C GLY A 254 -6.02 10.89 7.79
N ALA A 255 -4.87 11.49 7.52
CA ALA A 255 -3.90 10.99 6.56
C ALA A 255 -2.48 11.11 7.14
N MET A 256 -1.56 10.27 6.69
CA MET A 256 -0.13 10.33 6.98
C MET A 256 0.59 10.88 5.77
N ALA A 257 1.38 11.94 5.93
CA ALA A 257 2.20 12.48 4.84
C ALA A 257 3.34 11.52 4.48
N GLY A 258 3.68 11.37 3.20
CA GLY A 258 4.78 10.50 2.74
C GLY A 258 6.17 11.09 2.95
N TYR A 259 7.20 10.25 2.91
CA TYR A 259 8.60 10.67 3.01
C TYR A 259 9.06 11.53 1.82
N ASN A 260 8.59 11.20 0.63
CA ASN A 260 9.09 11.72 -0.63
C ASN A 260 8.72 13.20 -0.87
N LEU A 261 9.37 13.77 -1.88
CA LEU A 261 8.98 15.03 -2.47
C LEU A 261 8.01 14.79 -3.62
N VAL A 262 7.07 15.70 -3.87
CA VAL A 262 6.23 15.74 -5.06
C VAL A 262 6.49 17.04 -5.79
N ASN A 263 6.86 16.96 -7.07
CA ASN A 263 7.27 18.12 -7.87
C ASN A 263 8.30 19.00 -7.12
N GLY A 264 9.32 18.38 -6.51
CA GLY A 264 10.36 19.07 -5.76
C GLY A 264 9.97 19.64 -4.39
N ARG A 265 8.75 19.38 -3.89
CA ARG A 265 8.29 19.83 -2.57
C ARG A 265 8.08 18.65 -1.62
N PRO A 266 8.65 18.64 -0.39
CA PRO A 266 8.38 17.60 0.59
C PRO A 266 6.89 17.47 0.92
N CYS A 267 6.37 16.24 1.02
CA CYS A 267 4.95 16.02 1.32
C CYS A 267 4.52 16.62 2.67
N HIS A 268 5.45 16.77 3.61
CA HIS A 268 5.20 17.36 4.93
C HIS A 268 4.89 18.86 4.89
N VAL A 269 5.16 19.55 3.79
CA VAL A 269 4.85 20.98 3.59
C VAL A 269 3.93 21.21 2.39
N THR A 270 3.21 20.17 1.95
CA THR A 270 2.34 20.27 0.77
C THR A 270 1.06 21.07 1.06
N PRO A 271 0.66 22.00 0.16
CA PRO A 271 -0.63 22.69 0.30
C PRO A 271 -1.83 21.78 0.00
N LEU A 272 -1.60 20.57 -0.54
CA LEU A 272 -2.65 19.60 -0.88
C LEU A 272 -3.39 19.07 0.36
N ILE A 273 -2.78 19.12 1.56
CA ILE A 273 -3.49 18.80 2.81
C ILE A 273 -4.69 19.74 2.99
N GLY A 274 -4.49 21.04 2.83
CA GLY A 274 -5.55 22.04 2.95
C GLY A 274 -6.47 22.08 1.73
N THR A 275 -5.88 22.17 0.54
CA THR A 275 -6.62 22.43 -0.71
C THR A 275 -7.37 21.21 -1.26
N GLU A 276 -6.95 19.99 -0.90
CA GLU A 276 -7.60 18.75 -1.33
C GLU A 276 -8.18 17.97 -0.15
N LEU A 277 -7.36 17.41 0.75
CA LEU A 277 -7.86 16.51 1.81
C LEU A 277 -8.91 17.18 2.69
N ARG A 278 -8.61 18.35 3.25
CA ARG A 278 -9.56 19.07 4.12
C ARG A 278 -10.80 19.52 3.35
N ARG A 279 -10.63 20.03 2.13
CA ARG A 279 -11.75 20.42 1.24
C ARG A 279 -12.69 19.25 0.95
N TRP A 280 -12.17 18.05 0.70
CA TRP A 280 -13.00 16.86 0.47
C TRP A 280 -13.70 16.37 1.74
N ALA A 281 -13.12 16.62 2.92
CA ALA A 281 -13.71 16.27 4.21
C ALA A 281 -14.80 17.24 4.67
N GLU A 282 -14.84 18.49 4.18
CA GLU A 282 -15.81 19.52 4.58
C GLU A 282 -17.27 19.03 4.64
N PRO A 283 -17.81 18.31 3.63
CA PRO A 283 -19.21 17.86 3.66
C PRO A 283 -19.51 16.84 4.76
N THR A 284 -18.49 16.19 5.32
CA THR A 284 -18.63 15.17 6.39
C THR A 284 -18.87 15.81 7.75
N GLY A 285 -18.54 17.10 7.91
CA GLY A 285 -18.64 17.83 9.18
C GLY A 285 -17.57 17.46 10.22
N HIS A 286 -16.57 16.65 9.84
CA HIS A 286 -15.45 16.23 10.67
C HIS A 286 -14.12 16.74 10.10
N GLU A 287 -13.23 17.18 10.98
CA GLU A 287 -11.87 17.51 10.57
C GLU A 287 -10.98 16.26 10.48
N LEU A 288 -10.03 16.28 9.54
CA LEU A 288 -8.96 15.28 9.47
C LEU A 288 -7.84 15.64 10.43
N PHE A 289 -7.33 14.64 11.17
CA PHE A 289 -6.12 14.74 11.98
C PHE A 289 -4.95 14.13 11.18
N VAL A 290 -4.10 14.99 10.64
CA VAL A 290 -3.01 14.59 9.75
C VAL A 290 -1.73 14.39 10.57
N VAL A 291 -1.03 13.30 10.31
CA VAL A 291 0.18 12.91 11.04
C VAL A 291 1.38 12.90 10.09
N SER A 292 2.60 13.10 10.60
CA SER A 292 3.80 12.79 9.82
C SER A 292 4.06 11.30 9.78
N ASP A 293 4.79 10.84 8.76
CA ASP A 293 5.50 9.57 8.84
C ASP A 293 6.60 9.63 9.92
N ALA A 294 7.12 8.47 10.32
CA ALA A 294 8.10 8.35 11.39
C ALA A 294 9.45 8.98 11.02
N GLU A 295 9.99 9.83 11.90
CA GLU A 295 11.25 10.59 11.72
C GLU A 295 11.23 11.59 10.54
N ALA A 296 10.16 11.63 9.75
CA ALA A 296 10.06 12.48 8.57
C ALA A 296 10.06 14.00 8.86
N PRO A 297 9.60 14.52 10.01
CA PRO A 297 9.77 15.94 10.32
C PRO A 297 11.24 16.38 10.43
N SER A 298 12.12 15.50 10.92
CA SER A 298 13.57 15.76 10.94
C SER A 298 14.15 15.72 9.52
N ASN A 299 13.55 14.94 8.61
CA ASN A 299 14.02 14.80 7.23
C ASN A 299 14.11 16.14 6.48
N LEU A 300 13.18 17.06 6.75
CA LEU A 300 13.10 18.40 6.14
C LEU A 300 14.39 19.23 6.23
N VAL A 301 15.28 18.91 7.18
CA VAL A 301 16.56 19.59 7.41
C VAL A 301 17.73 18.64 7.18
N ASP A 302 17.70 17.46 7.79
CA ASP A 302 18.89 16.61 7.92
C ASP A 302 19.30 15.93 6.60
N PRO A 303 18.46 15.10 5.96
CA PRO A 303 18.69 14.54 4.63
C PRO A 303 18.18 15.42 3.47
N GLU A 304 17.05 16.12 3.60
CA GLU A 304 16.44 16.85 2.47
C GLU A 304 17.08 18.21 2.21
N HIS A 305 17.65 18.83 3.25
CA HIS A 305 18.20 20.19 3.20
C HIS A 305 17.22 21.21 2.59
N TYR A 306 15.91 21.04 2.83
CA TYR A 306 14.88 21.91 2.27
C TYR A 306 14.70 23.18 3.11
N PHE A 307 14.92 23.06 4.42
CA PHE A 307 15.05 24.15 5.39
C PHE A 307 16.43 24.14 6.05
N ASP A 308 16.88 25.32 6.48
CA ASP A 308 18.19 25.48 7.12
C ASP A 308 18.16 25.12 8.63
N ASP A 309 16.98 25.13 9.25
CA ASP A 309 16.81 24.81 10.67
C ASP A 309 15.47 24.14 10.99
N HIS A 310 15.44 23.37 12.09
CA HIS A 310 14.28 22.55 12.45
C HIS A 310 13.09 23.36 12.99
N ALA A 311 13.30 24.54 13.60
CA ALA A 311 12.17 25.33 14.09
C ALA A 311 11.39 25.91 12.90
N GLU A 312 12.08 26.35 11.85
CA GLU A 312 11.43 26.75 10.59
C GLU A 312 10.73 25.57 9.90
N SER A 313 11.36 24.41 9.84
CA SER A 313 10.75 23.24 9.20
C SER A 313 9.48 22.76 9.93
N HIS A 314 9.50 22.72 11.26
CA HIS A 314 8.35 22.32 12.07
C HIS A 314 7.23 23.36 11.99
N ALA A 315 7.57 24.66 11.96
CA ALA A 315 6.62 25.74 11.72
C ALA A 315 5.94 25.62 10.36
N ALA A 316 6.70 25.29 9.31
CA ALA A 316 6.17 25.11 7.97
C ALA A 316 5.25 23.87 7.89
N ALA A 317 5.65 22.75 8.48
CA ALA A 317 4.85 21.52 8.52
C ALA A 317 3.52 21.72 9.27
N LEU A 318 3.54 22.38 10.44
CA LEU A 318 2.31 22.68 11.20
C LEU A 318 1.35 23.57 10.41
N ARG A 319 1.88 24.59 9.72
CA ARG A 319 1.06 25.50 8.87
C ARG A 319 0.53 24.81 7.62
N ALA A 320 1.29 23.90 7.01
CA ALA A 320 0.82 23.08 5.89
C ALA A 320 -0.31 22.12 6.33
N GLY A 321 -0.31 21.73 7.60
CA GLY A 321 -1.43 21.05 8.24
C GLY A 321 -1.08 19.71 8.87
N ILE A 322 0.20 19.44 9.14
CA ILE A 322 0.63 18.34 10.02
C ILE A 322 0.18 18.67 11.45
N ASP A 323 -0.68 17.82 12.02
CA ASP A 323 -1.26 18.03 13.35
C ASP A 323 -0.53 17.22 14.45
N SER A 324 0.23 16.17 14.07
CA SER A 324 1.02 15.33 14.97
C SER A 324 2.37 14.95 14.37
N PHE A 325 3.43 15.14 15.14
CA PHE A 325 4.82 14.89 14.76
C PHE A 325 5.28 13.55 15.34
N THR A 326 5.45 12.56 14.46
CA THR A 326 6.04 11.24 14.73
C THR A 326 7.55 11.36 14.53
N ASP A 327 8.30 11.76 15.55
CA ASP A 327 9.71 12.14 15.44
C ASP A 327 10.42 11.93 16.79
N HIS A 328 11.66 11.43 16.82
CA HIS A 328 12.42 11.13 18.04
C HIS A 328 11.77 10.09 19.00
N GLY A 329 10.93 9.20 18.46
CA GLY A 329 10.31 8.12 19.23
C GLY A 329 9.59 8.59 20.51
N GLU A 330 9.99 8.08 21.68
CA GLU A 330 9.38 8.47 22.97
C GLU A 330 9.94 9.79 23.53
N ASP A 331 11.02 10.33 22.97
CA ASP A 331 11.61 11.60 23.40
C ASP A 331 10.84 12.81 22.83
N SER A 332 9.78 13.17 23.53
CA SER A 332 8.97 14.35 23.18
C SER A 332 9.69 15.69 23.37
N ALA A 333 10.81 15.76 24.10
CA ALA A 333 11.43 17.04 24.45
C ALA A 333 11.99 17.76 23.23
N VAL A 334 12.55 17.02 22.27
CA VAL A 334 13.16 17.57 21.05
C VAL A 334 12.09 18.18 20.12
N PRO A 335 11.05 17.45 19.66
CA PRO A 335 10.00 18.03 18.81
C PRO A 335 9.26 19.19 19.48
N ILE A 336 8.94 19.08 20.78
CA ILE A 336 8.29 20.16 21.53
C ILE A 336 9.20 21.39 21.63
N GLY A 337 10.51 21.20 21.85
CA GLY A 337 11.49 22.28 21.88
C GLY A 337 11.54 23.06 20.57
N ARG A 338 11.56 22.36 19.43
CA ARG A 338 11.53 22.95 18.08
C ARG A 338 10.26 23.78 17.85
N LEU A 339 9.09 23.28 18.26
CA LEU A 339 7.82 24.01 18.15
C LEU A 339 7.73 25.22 19.09
N ARG A 340 8.31 25.15 20.30
CA ARG A 340 8.42 26.30 21.20
C ARG A 340 9.31 27.38 20.61
N GLU A 341 10.48 27.00 20.09
CA GLU A 341 11.38 27.94 19.43
C GLU A 341 10.71 28.61 18.22
N ALA A 342 9.96 27.84 17.43
CA ALA A 342 9.17 28.37 16.31
C ALA A 342 8.17 29.45 16.76
N LEU A 343 7.48 29.24 17.89
CA LEU A 343 6.57 30.23 18.47
C LEU A 343 7.33 31.46 19.00
N GLU A 344 8.45 31.27 19.70
CA GLU A 344 9.30 32.36 20.21
C GLU A 344 9.85 33.25 19.08
N ARG A 345 10.15 32.63 17.92
CA ARG A 345 10.59 33.31 16.69
C ARG A 345 9.43 33.93 15.89
N GLY A 346 8.18 33.70 16.28
CA GLY A 346 6.99 34.18 15.57
C GLY A 346 6.75 33.52 14.21
N LEU A 347 7.26 32.30 14.01
CA LEU A 347 7.08 31.52 12.77
C LEU A 347 5.70 30.83 12.73
N ILE A 348 5.14 30.57 13.91
CA ILE A 348 3.76 30.12 14.15
C ILE A 348 3.17 30.96 15.29
N ASP A 349 1.86 30.91 15.47
CA ASP A 349 1.17 31.51 16.60
C ASP A 349 0.36 30.48 17.42
N GLU A 350 -0.31 30.93 18.48
CA GLU A 350 -1.16 30.06 19.30
C GLU A 350 -2.35 29.49 18.52
N GLU A 351 -2.84 30.17 17.47
CA GLU A 351 -3.98 29.71 16.66
C GLU A 351 -3.57 28.50 15.79
N ASP A 352 -2.35 28.50 15.24
CA ASP A 352 -1.79 27.34 14.54
C ASP A 352 -1.75 26.09 15.44
N VAL A 353 -1.29 26.25 16.68
CA VAL A 353 -1.26 25.17 17.69
C VAL A 353 -2.67 24.72 18.06
N ASP A 354 -3.55 25.67 18.37
CA ASP A 354 -4.94 25.40 18.79
C ASP A 354 -5.73 24.65 17.72
N ARG A 355 -5.49 24.95 16.44
CA ARG A 355 -6.11 24.27 15.31
C ARG A 355 -5.72 22.80 15.23
N ALA A 356 -4.44 22.47 15.41
CA ALA A 356 -3.96 21.08 15.42
C ALA A 356 -4.47 20.32 16.66
N VAL A 357 -4.40 20.93 17.85
CA VAL A 357 -4.90 20.31 19.09
C VAL A 357 -6.40 20.04 19.03
N ARG A 358 -7.19 20.96 18.46
CA ARG A 358 -8.63 20.76 18.25
C ARG A 358 -8.95 19.49 17.47
N ARG A 359 -8.18 19.19 16.42
CA ARG A 359 -8.36 18.00 15.56
C ARG A 359 -8.02 16.71 16.31
N GLN A 360 -6.93 16.73 17.09
CA GLN A 360 -6.60 15.61 17.97
C GLN A 360 -7.71 15.37 19.01
N LEU A 361 -8.19 16.43 19.66
CA LEU A 361 -9.25 16.34 20.65
C LEU A 361 -10.55 15.80 20.06
N GLU A 362 -10.94 16.24 18.84
CA GLU A 362 -12.11 15.70 18.14
C GLU A 362 -12.06 14.18 18.01
N ILE A 363 -10.93 13.64 17.57
CA ILE A 363 -10.73 12.19 17.47
C ILE A 363 -10.82 11.53 18.84
N ARG A 364 -10.20 12.10 19.88
CA ARG A 364 -10.24 11.53 21.24
C ARG A 364 -11.66 11.50 21.83
N PHE A 365 -12.48 12.50 21.56
CA PHE A 365 -13.92 12.48 21.90
C PHE A 365 -14.66 11.36 21.15
N ARG A 366 -14.41 11.23 19.84
CA ARG A 366 -15.02 10.18 19.02
C ARG A 366 -14.53 8.78 19.39
N LEU A 367 -13.31 8.63 19.94
CA LEU A 367 -12.82 7.35 20.46
C LEU A 367 -13.36 6.98 21.85
N GLY A 368 -14.18 7.85 22.46
CA GLY A 368 -14.86 7.54 23.72
C GLY A 368 -14.08 7.89 24.98
N GLU A 369 -12.90 8.50 24.88
CA GLU A 369 -12.05 8.78 26.06
C GLU A 369 -12.78 9.58 27.15
N PHE A 370 -13.58 10.56 26.73
CA PHE A 370 -14.27 11.49 27.63
C PHE A 370 -15.68 11.01 28.04
N ASP A 371 -16.17 9.92 27.44
CA ASP A 371 -17.50 9.36 27.68
C ASP A 371 -17.48 7.82 27.75
N PRO A 372 -16.62 7.21 28.59
CA PRO A 372 -16.38 5.76 28.57
C PRO A 372 -17.63 4.94 28.88
N ASP A 373 -18.56 5.48 29.70
CA ASP A 373 -19.82 4.82 30.03
C ASP A 373 -20.82 4.77 28.85
N LEU A 374 -20.57 5.57 27.81
CA LEU A 374 -21.39 5.64 26.60
C LEU A 374 -20.73 4.97 25.40
N ASP A 375 -19.43 4.69 25.46
CA ASP A 375 -18.67 4.04 24.39
C ASP A 375 -19.09 2.55 24.29
N PRO A 376 -19.77 2.14 23.20
CA PRO A 376 -20.23 0.75 23.05
C PRO A 376 -19.08 -0.26 22.88
N TYR A 377 -17.85 0.22 22.65
CA TYR A 377 -16.68 -0.61 22.41
C TYR A 377 -15.79 -0.75 23.64
N ALA A 378 -16.08 -0.05 24.74
CA ALA A 378 -15.24 -0.01 25.94
C ALA A 378 -15.14 -1.35 26.69
N THR A 379 -16.06 -2.29 26.43
CA THR A 379 -16.14 -3.59 27.12
C THR A 379 -15.60 -4.77 26.30
N ILE A 380 -14.98 -4.52 25.13
CA ILE A 380 -14.39 -5.59 24.31
C ILE A 380 -13.18 -6.17 25.06
N GLY A 381 -13.27 -7.44 25.45
CA GLY A 381 -12.23 -8.14 26.20
C GLY A 381 -11.22 -8.87 25.31
N PRO A 382 -10.16 -9.47 25.90
CA PRO A 382 -9.10 -10.15 25.15
C PRO A 382 -9.54 -11.46 24.46
N GLU A 383 -10.71 -12.02 24.80
CA GLU A 383 -11.25 -13.24 24.21
C GLU A 383 -11.54 -13.15 22.71
N VAL A 384 -11.65 -11.94 22.15
CA VAL A 384 -11.86 -11.72 20.72
C VAL A 384 -10.56 -11.83 19.91
N ILE A 385 -9.40 -11.75 20.55
CA ILE A 385 -8.09 -11.79 19.88
C ILE A 385 -7.85 -13.20 19.36
N GLY A 386 -7.76 -13.35 18.03
CA GLY A 386 -7.56 -14.66 17.43
C GLY A 386 -8.72 -15.63 17.65
N CYS A 387 -9.96 -15.14 17.80
CA CYS A 387 -11.15 -15.97 18.01
C CYS A 387 -11.47 -16.85 16.79
N ALA A 388 -12.32 -17.86 16.96
CA ALA A 388 -12.65 -18.82 15.90
C ALA A 388 -13.28 -18.15 14.67
N GLU A 389 -14.08 -17.11 14.89
CA GLU A 389 -14.73 -16.33 13.84
C GLU A 389 -13.71 -15.57 12.99
N HIS A 390 -12.69 -14.96 13.62
CA HIS A 390 -11.62 -14.26 12.90
C HIS A 390 -10.71 -15.25 12.15
N ARG A 391 -10.43 -16.42 12.73
CA ARG A 391 -9.71 -17.51 12.05
C ARG A 391 -10.45 -18.00 10.80
N ALA A 392 -11.76 -18.20 10.90
CA ALA A 392 -12.59 -18.59 9.76
C ALA A 392 -12.61 -17.50 8.67
N LEU A 393 -12.58 -16.23 9.08
CA LEU A 393 -12.47 -15.10 8.15
C LEU A 393 -11.08 -15.02 7.49
N ALA A 394 -10.00 -15.33 8.21
CA ALA A 394 -8.65 -15.43 7.65
C ALA A 394 -8.58 -16.53 6.58
N LEU A 395 -9.18 -17.71 6.85
CA LEU A 395 -9.27 -18.78 5.86
C LEU A 395 -10.07 -18.35 4.63
N ARG A 396 -11.24 -17.73 4.84
CA ARG A 396 -12.07 -17.27 3.72
C ARG A 396 -11.36 -16.23 2.88
N SER A 397 -10.76 -15.22 3.50
CA SER A 397 -10.04 -14.16 2.77
C SER A 397 -8.84 -14.71 2.00
N ALA A 398 -8.05 -15.59 2.60
CA ALA A 398 -6.94 -16.26 1.91
C ALA A 398 -7.42 -17.13 0.74
N THR A 399 -8.55 -17.81 0.87
CA THR A 399 -9.14 -18.64 -0.20
C THR A 399 -9.65 -17.79 -1.36
N GLU A 400 -10.37 -16.71 -1.05
CA GLU A 400 -10.97 -15.79 -2.03
C GLU A 400 -9.94 -14.91 -2.73
N SER A 401 -8.70 -14.81 -2.21
CA SER A 401 -7.59 -14.09 -2.82
C SER A 401 -6.75 -14.93 -3.79
N VAL A 402 -6.90 -16.26 -3.80
CA VAL A 402 -6.14 -17.13 -4.72
C VAL A 402 -6.57 -16.86 -6.16
N VAL A 403 -5.59 -16.56 -7.03
CA VAL A 403 -5.80 -16.28 -8.45
C VAL A 403 -5.26 -17.44 -9.28
N LEU A 404 -6.12 -18.08 -10.06
CA LEU A 404 -5.69 -19.04 -11.06
C LEU A 404 -5.26 -18.28 -12.33
N LEU A 405 -3.96 -18.24 -12.61
CA LEU A 405 -3.42 -17.48 -13.75
C LEU A 405 -3.50 -18.28 -15.06
N ARG A 406 -3.17 -19.57 -14.98
CA ARG A 406 -3.18 -20.49 -16.12
C ARG A 406 -3.67 -21.86 -15.67
N ASN A 407 -4.44 -22.53 -16.53
CA ASN A 407 -4.81 -23.93 -16.32
C ASN A 407 -5.17 -24.62 -17.64
N GLU A 408 -4.45 -25.67 -18.00
CA GLU A 408 -4.68 -26.55 -19.14
C GLU A 408 -5.29 -27.90 -18.74
N GLY A 409 -6.05 -27.91 -17.63
CA GLY A 409 -6.82 -29.07 -17.17
C GLY A 409 -6.17 -29.89 -16.06
N LEU A 410 -5.01 -29.45 -15.53
CA LEU A 410 -4.41 -30.10 -14.36
C LEU A 410 -5.23 -29.83 -13.08
N LEU A 411 -5.68 -28.59 -12.88
CA LEU A 411 -6.44 -28.21 -11.70
C LEU A 411 -7.97 -28.22 -11.95
N PRO A 412 -8.79 -28.59 -10.94
CA PRO A 412 -8.38 -29.06 -9.62
C PRO A 412 -7.82 -30.48 -9.65
N LEU A 413 -6.88 -30.77 -8.77
CA LEU A 413 -6.33 -32.10 -8.56
C LEU A 413 -7.41 -33.03 -8.01
N ASP A 414 -7.61 -34.17 -8.66
CA ASP A 414 -8.57 -35.17 -8.19
C ASP A 414 -7.97 -35.97 -7.03
N ALA A 415 -8.40 -35.67 -5.80
CA ALA A 415 -7.98 -36.36 -4.59
C ALA A 415 -8.27 -37.87 -4.61
N GLY A 416 -9.20 -38.35 -5.46
CA GLY A 416 -9.49 -39.77 -5.63
C GLY A 416 -8.45 -40.54 -6.46
N SER A 417 -7.73 -39.84 -7.33
CA SER A 417 -6.67 -40.41 -8.18
C SER A 417 -5.27 -39.89 -7.87
N THR A 418 -5.16 -38.81 -7.09
CA THR A 418 -3.89 -38.23 -6.63
C THR A 418 -3.65 -38.66 -5.19
N SER A 419 -2.85 -39.71 -5.01
CA SER A 419 -2.53 -40.27 -3.70
C SER A 419 -1.24 -39.68 -3.12
N ARG A 420 -0.35 -39.18 -3.98
CA ARG A 420 0.96 -38.68 -3.58
C ARG A 420 1.28 -37.37 -4.28
N ILE A 421 1.53 -36.31 -3.50
CA ILE A 421 1.85 -34.97 -4.02
C ILE A 421 3.26 -34.59 -3.56
N ALA A 422 4.13 -34.24 -4.50
CA ALA A 422 5.41 -33.61 -4.17
C ALA A 422 5.19 -32.10 -4.01
N VAL A 423 5.53 -31.52 -2.85
CA VAL A 423 5.46 -30.09 -2.62
C VAL A 423 6.89 -29.56 -2.53
N ILE A 424 7.29 -28.77 -3.54
CA ILE A 424 8.69 -28.48 -3.83
C ILE A 424 8.96 -26.98 -3.81
N GLY A 425 10.13 -26.57 -3.34
CA GLY A 425 10.60 -25.18 -3.37
C GLY A 425 10.68 -24.52 -1.99
N PRO A 426 11.33 -23.36 -1.88
CA PRO A 426 11.70 -22.76 -0.59
C PRO A 426 10.48 -22.39 0.28
N LEU A 427 9.32 -22.24 -0.35
CA LEU A 427 8.07 -21.88 0.31
C LEU A 427 7.11 -23.07 0.50
N ALA A 428 7.53 -24.30 0.18
CA ALA A 428 6.72 -25.52 0.27
C ALA A 428 6.19 -25.79 1.68
N ASP A 429 7.04 -25.57 2.69
CA ASP A 429 6.73 -25.81 4.10
C ASP A 429 7.02 -24.58 4.96
N MET A 430 6.68 -23.39 4.45
CA MET A 430 6.92 -22.11 5.12
C MET A 430 5.68 -21.21 5.05
N VAL A 431 5.44 -20.46 6.13
CA VAL A 431 4.56 -19.28 6.14
C VAL A 431 5.44 -18.12 6.60
N CYS A 432 5.37 -17.00 5.89
CA CYS A 432 6.19 -15.83 6.20
C CYS A 432 5.38 -14.79 6.99
N GLU A 433 6.04 -14.12 7.91
CA GLU A 433 5.56 -12.86 8.50
C GLU A 433 6.22 -11.68 7.77
N ASP A 434 5.54 -10.53 7.76
CA ASP A 434 6.06 -9.26 7.25
C ASP A 434 6.16 -8.22 8.38
N TRP A 435 6.64 -7.01 8.08
CA TRP A 435 6.81 -5.98 9.11
C TRP A 435 5.48 -5.48 9.69
N TYR A 436 4.40 -5.45 8.91
CA TYR A 436 3.11 -4.93 9.33
C TYR A 436 2.12 -6.03 9.75
N SER A 437 2.65 -7.18 10.18
CA SER A 437 1.88 -8.30 10.73
C SER A 437 1.98 -8.40 12.25
N GLY A 438 0.93 -8.93 12.88
CA GLY A 438 1.02 -9.49 14.24
C GLY A 438 1.88 -10.76 14.28
N THR A 439 2.06 -11.33 15.46
CA THR A 439 2.64 -12.69 15.60
C THR A 439 1.57 -13.72 15.25
N LEU A 440 1.88 -14.67 14.37
CA LEU A 440 0.96 -15.72 13.99
C LEU A 440 0.55 -16.57 15.23
N PRO A 441 -0.75 -16.73 15.54
CA PRO A 441 -1.21 -17.56 16.66
C PRO A 441 -0.98 -19.06 16.40
N TYR A 442 -0.90 -19.41 15.13
CA TYR A 442 -0.52 -20.70 14.56
C TYR A 442 -0.25 -20.46 13.05
N GLN A 443 0.31 -21.44 12.37
CA GLN A 443 0.53 -21.37 10.92
C GLN A 443 0.16 -22.70 10.25
N VAL A 444 -0.33 -22.61 9.02
CA VAL A 444 -0.55 -23.78 8.15
C VAL A 444 0.22 -23.57 6.85
N THR A 445 1.25 -24.38 6.65
CA THR A 445 2.08 -24.38 5.43
C THR A 445 1.35 -25.06 4.28
N VAL A 446 1.82 -24.84 3.04
CA VAL A 446 1.22 -25.47 1.84
C VAL A 446 1.26 -27.00 1.96
N ALA A 447 2.41 -27.56 2.33
CA ALA A 447 2.57 -28.99 2.57
C ALA A 447 1.59 -29.52 3.64
N SER A 448 1.50 -28.82 4.78
CA SER A 448 0.59 -29.21 5.88
C SER A 448 -0.88 -29.14 5.47
N GLY A 449 -1.26 -28.12 4.69
CA GLY A 449 -2.63 -27.96 4.18
C GLY A 449 -3.03 -29.09 3.23
N LEU A 450 -2.18 -29.41 2.27
CA LEU A 450 -2.42 -30.51 1.32
C LEU A 450 -2.47 -31.87 2.05
N GLN A 451 -1.55 -32.12 2.99
CA GLN A 451 -1.55 -33.36 3.77
C GLN A 451 -2.82 -33.50 4.61
N ALA A 452 -3.34 -32.39 5.16
CA ALA A 452 -4.57 -32.41 5.95
C ALA A 452 -5.80 -32.81 5.12
N VAL A 453 -5.86 -32.41 3.85
CA VAL A 453 -6.97 -32.79 2.94
C VAL A 453 -6.82 -34.24 2.45
N LEU A 454 -5.59 -34.67 2.09
CA LEU A 454 -5.34 -36.06 1.66
C LEU A 454 -5.58 -37.09 2.78
N GLY A 455 -5.41 -36.70 4.04
CA GLY A 455 -5.59 -37.57 5.20
C GLY A 455 -4.56 -38.72 5.27
N GLU A 456 -4.88 -39.77 6.02
CA GLU A 456 -3.97 -40.91 6.23
C GLU A 456 -3.77 -41.79 4.99
N GLY A 457 -4.63 -41.66 3.98
CA GLY A 457 -4.60 -42.45 2.75
C GLY A 457 -3.72 -41.89 1.64
N GLY A 458 -3.23 -40.65 1.79
CA GLY A 458 -2.35 -39.99 0.84
C GLY A 458 -1.10 -39.39 1.50
N GLU A 459 -0.08 -39.12 0.70
CA GLU A 459 1.24 -38.70 1.16
C GLU A 459 1.69 -37.40 0.49
N VAL A 460 2.14 -36.44 1.30
CA VAL A 460 2.86 -35.26 0.84
C VAL A 460 4.36 -35.47 1.02
N VAL A 461 5.12 -35.38 -0.07
CA VAL A 461 6.58 -35.43 -0.06
C VAL A 461 7.12 -34.01 -0.21
N VAL A 462 7.80 -33.50 0.82
CA VAL A 462 8.35 -32.14 0.81
C VAL A 462 9.81 -32.16 0.39
N ALA A 463 10.18 -31.27 -0.54
CA ALA A 463 11.58 -30.99 -0.86
C ALA A 463 11.76 -29.48 -1.12
N ASP A 464 12.41 -28.76 -0.21
CA ASP A 464 12.56 -27.31 -0.33
C ASP A 464 13.53 -26.85 -1.44
N GLY A 465 14.29 -27.79 -2.02
CA GLY A 465 15.25 -27.53 -3.08
C GLY A 465 16.58 -26.93 -2.60
N SER A 466 16.77 -26.80 -1.29
CA SER A 466 17.99 -26.21 -0.71
C SER A 466 19.17 -27.19 -0.71
N ASP A 467 20.33 -26.70 -1.16
CA ASP A 467 21.59 -27.43 -0.99
C ASP A 467 21.97 -27.44 0.50
N ARG A 468 22.45 -28.59 0.98
CA ARG A 468 23.18 -28.64 2.26
C ARG A 468 24.66 -28.49 1.99
N ILE A 469 25.27 -27.44 2.53
CA ILE A 469 26.70 -27.17 2.35
C ILE A 469 27.45 -27.14 3.68
N ALA A 470 28.73 -27.49 3.62
CA ALA A 470 29.70 -27.18 4.66
C ALA A 470 30.62 -26.05 4.16
N LEU A 471 30.87 -25.06 5.02
CA LEU A 471 31.83 -23.99 4.79
C LEU A 471 32.98 -24.17 5.78
N ARG A 472 34.14 -24.65 5.29
CA ARG A 472 35.32 -24.91 6.11
C ARG A 472 36.32 -23.77 5.98
N SER A 473 36.72 -23.17 7.10
CA SER A 473 37.76 -22.14 7.14
C SER A 473 39.09 -22.73 6.68
N ARG A 474 39.79 -22.05 5.75
CA ARG A 474 41.15 -22.40 5.36
C ARG A 474 42.18 -22.02 6.43
N THR A 475 41.88 -21.02 7.24
CA THR A 475 42.76 -20.57 8.33
C THR A 475 42.74 -21.54 9.52
N SER A 476 41.55 -21.92 10.00
CA SER A 476 41.42 -22.76 11.20
C SER A 476 41.12 -24.24 10.92
N GLY A 477 40.61 -24.58 9.74
CA GLY A 477 40.13 -25.93 9.40
C GLY A 477 38.74 -26.27 9.96
N GLU A 478 38.14 -25.38 10.76
CA GLU A 478 36.84 -25.55 11.40
C GLU A 478 35.67 -25.16 10.46
N LEU A 479 34.49 -25.70 10.73
CA LEU A 479 33.26 -25.30 10.02
C LEU A 479 32.73 -23.96 10.55
N LEU A 480 32.20 -23.13 9.67
CA LEU A 480 31.41 -21.95 10.04
C LEU A 480 30.30 -22.37 11.00
N GLY A 481 30.23 -21.73 12.17
CA GLY A 481 29.22 -22.05 13.18
C GLY A 481 29.24 -23.51 13.68
N LYS A 482 30.29 -24.28 13.36
CA LYS A 482 30.45 -25.72 13.69
C LYS A 482 29.34 -26.63 13.15
N THR A 483 28.66 -26.23 12.07
CA THR A 483 27.52 -26.97 11.53
C THR A 483 27.42 -26.80 10.01
N PRO A 484 26.86 -27.77 9.26
CA PRO A 484 26.41 -27.55 7.88
C PRO A 484 25.18 -26.65 7.81
N PHE A 485 24.93 -26.05 6.65
CA PHE A 485 23.79 -25.17 6.41
C PHE A 485 22.96 -25.63 5.22
N ASP A 486 21.64 -25.62 5.37
CA ASP A 486 20.69 -25.61 4.27
C ASP A 486 20.62 -24.17 3.71
N VAL A 487 20.87 -24.01 2.40
CA VAL A 487 21.03 -22.71 1.76
C VAL A 487 19.91 -22.46 0.76
N VAL A 488 19.22 -21.34 0.93
CA VAL A 488 18.21 -20.85 -0.01
C VAL A 488 18.73 -19.58 -0.68
N ASP A 489 18.60 -19.54 -2.01
CA ASP A 489 18.91 -18.39 -2.85
C ASP A 489 17.61 -17.63 -3.17
N TRP A 490 17.56 -16.38 -2.72
CA TRP A 490 16.41 -15.48 -2.89
C TRP A 490 16.56 -14.54 -4.09
N GLY A 491 17.62 -14.70 -4.90
CA GLY A 491 17.91 -13.87 -6.07
C GLY A 491 19.10 -12.95 -5.83
N ASP A 492 19.77 -12.55 -6.92
CA ASP A 492 20.90 -11.61 -6.92
C ASP A 492 22.02 -11.93 -5.90
N GLY A 493 22.21 -13.24 -5.67
CA GLY A 493 23.21 -13.80 -4.76
C GLY A 493 22.90 -13.59 -3.29
N VAL A 494 21.68 -13.15 -2.93
CA VAL A 494 21.22 -12.99 -1.56
C VAL A 494 20.75 -14.34 -1.02
N LEU A 495 21.47 -14.85 -0.03
CA LEU A 495 21.29 -16.17 0.53
C LEU A 495 20.88 -16.10 1.99
N THR A 496 20.06 -17.06 2.42
CA THR A 496 19.88 -17.38 3.85
C THR A 496 20.52 -18.73 4.15
N LEU A 497 21.20 -18.84 5.28
CA LEU A 497 21.85 -20.07 5.74
C LEU A 497 21.15 -20.56 7.01
N ARG A 498 20.51 -21.72 6.96
CA ARG A 498 19.83 -22.34 8.11
C ARG A 498 20.64 -23.54 8.61
N SER A 499 21.02 -23.54 9.88
CA SER A 499 21.80 -24.64 10.46
C SER A 499 21.06 -25.96 10.32
N ALA A 500 21.73 -26.97 9.78
CA ALA A 500 21.20 -28.32 9.62
C ALA A 500 20.98 -29.03 10.97
N GLU A 501 21.62 -28.55 12.04
CA GLU A 501 21.51 -29.11 13.39
C GLU A 501 20.40 -28.44 14.21
N SER A 502 20.33 -27.11 14.21
CA SER A 502 19.38 -26.36 15.04
C SER A 502 18.11 -25.93 14.31
N GLY A 503 18.11 -25.93 12.97
CA GLY A 503 17.03 -25.38 12.16
C GLY A 503 16.91 -23.86 12.21
N ARG A 504 17.92 -23.15 12.75
CA ARG A 504 17.90 -21.70 12.93
C ARG A 504 18.78 -20.98 11.91
N TYR A 505 18.40 -19.77 11.53
CA TYR A 505 19.14 -18.92 10.60
C TYR A 505 20.44 -18.41 11.23
N LEU A 506 21.50 -18.43 10.44
CA LEU A 506 22.71 -17.68 10.68
C LEU A 506 22.38 -16.19 10.67
N SER A 507 22.83 -15.46 11.68
CA SER A 507 22.59 -14.03 11.83
C SER A 507 23.85 -13.32 12.32
N LEU A 508 23.96 -12.04 11.94
CA LEU A 508 24.96 -11.11 12.45
C LEU A 508 24.56 -10.58 13.84
N GLN A 509 25.37 -10.90 14.84
CA GLN A 509 25.25 -10.42 16.23
C GLN A 509 26.37 -9.42 16.53
N ASP A 510 26.05 -8.13 16.41
CA ASP A 510 27.00 -7.00 16.39
C ASP A 510 28.06 -7.15 15.29
N THR A 511 29.15 -7.86 15.60
CA THR A 511 30.23 -8.20 14.67
C THR A 511 30.47 -9.70 14.54
N SER A 512 29.80 -10.53 15.34
CA SER A 512 29.97 -11.99 15.38
C SER A 512 28.84 -12.70 14.65
N LEU A 513 29.00 -13.99 14.36
CA LEU A 513 27.96 -14.80 13.72
C LEU A 513 27.41 -15.87 14.67
N ALA A 514 26.09 -16.03 14.68
CA ALA A 514 25.40 -17.08 15.43
C ALA A 514 24.21 -17.63 14.64
N ALA A 515 23.98 -18.95 14.71
CA ALA A 515 22.81 -19.60 14.12
C ALA A 515 21.70 -19.77 15.18
N ASP A 516 21.12 -18.66 15.60
CA ASP A 516 20.19 -18.59 16.73
C ASP A 516 18.83 -17.95 16.44
N GLN A 517 18.60 -17.45 15.21
CA GLN A 517 17.34 -16.81 14.83
C GLN A 517 16.34 -17.83 14.27
N GLU A 518 15.12 -17.80 14.78
CA GLU A 518 14.03 -18.68 14.31
C GLU A 518 13.28 -18.06 13.12
N LEU A 519 13.17 -16.73 13.09
CA LEU A 519 12.46 -15.97 12.07
C LEU A 519 13.34 -14.83 11.54
N ILE A 520 13.10 -14.44 10.30
CA ILE A 520 13.65 -13.22 9.72
C ILE A 520 12.58 -12.15 9.88
N LYS A 521 12.64 -11.36 10.95
CA LYS A 521 11.61 -10.36 11.28
C LYS A 521 12.16 -9.16 12.07
N SER A 522 13.32 -8.66 11.68
CA SER A 522 13.92 -7.44 12.22
C SER A 522 13.82 -6.29 11.22
N TRP A 523 13.89 -5.05 11.72
CA TRP A 523 13.99 -3.87 10.86
C TRP A 523 15.29 -3.85 10.05
N GLU A 524 16.39 -4.24 10.68
CA GLU A 524 17.67 -4.52 10.04
C GLU A 524 17.78 -6.02 9.81
N VAL A 525 17.64 -6.48 8.57
CA VAL A 525 17.74 -7.91 8.24
C VAL A 525 19.20 -8.35 8.33
N ARG A 526 19.51 -9.20 9.33
CA ARG A 526 20.88 -9.61 9.68
C ARG A 526 21.24 -11.01 9.20
N GLU A 527 20.25 -11.71 8.66
CA GLU A 527 20.27 -13.14 8.30
C GLU A 527 20.67 -13.39 6.84
N THR A 528 20.94 -12.33 6.07
CA THR A 528 21.23 -12.39 4.64
C THR A 528 22.73 -12.27 4.34
N PHE A 529 23.21 -13.15 3.48
CA PHE A 529 24.62 -13.26 3.12
C PHE A 529 24.82 -13.46 1.61
N ARG A 530 26.03 -13.21 1.13
CA ARG A 530 26.51 -13.59 -0.20
C ARG A 530 27.71 -14.53 -0.07
N LEU A 531 27.76 -15.54 -0.93
CA LEU A 531 28.97 -16.35 -1.14
C LEU A 531 29.69 -15.85 -2.38
N VAL A 532 30.64 -14.93 -2.18
CA VAL A 532 31.39 -14.31 -3.28
C VAL A 532 32.47 -15.27 -3.77
N PRO A 533 32.51 -15.64 -5.07
CA PRO A 533 33.53 -16.55 -5.60
C PRO A 533 34.95 -16.00 -5.43
N ALA A 534 35.91 -16.86 -5.03
CA ALA A 534 37.31 -16.50 -4.87
C ALA A 534 38.25 -17.68 -5.20
N GLU A 535 38.76 -17.71 -6.45
CA GLU A 535 39.58 -18.81 -6.99
C GLU A 535 38.92 -20.19 -6.81
N ASP A 536 39.43 -21.01 -5.88
CA ASP A 536 38.95 -22.35 -5.52
C ASP A 536 38.21 -22.37 -4.16
N SER A 537 37.77 -21.21 -3.69
CA SER A 537 37.07 -20.97 -2.42
C SER A 537 35.94 -19.95 -2.58
N VAL A 538 35.20 -19.67 -1.51
CA VAL A 538 34.22 -18.58 -1.43
C VAL A 538 34.51 -17.66 -0.25
N LEU A 539 34.06 -16.42 -0.33
CA LEU A 539 34.06 -15.45 0.76
C LEU A 539 32.62 -15.28 1.26
N LEU A 540 32.44 -15.24 2.58
CA LEU A 540 31.14 -14.94 3.17
C LEU A 540 31.03 -13.43 3.41
N GLN A 541 30.10 -12.77 2.74
CA GLN A 541 29.78 -11.36 2.94
C GLN A 541 28.39 -11.23 3.55
N ASN A 542 28.22 -10.39 4.57
CA ASN A 542 26.88 -10.05 5.07
C ASN A 542 26.28 -8.95 4.19
N VAL A 543 25.01 -9.09 3.80
CA VAL A 543 24.35 -8.16 2.87
C VAL A 543 24.16 -6.79 3.51
N LEU A 544 23.64 -6.75 4.75
CA LEU A 544 23.37 -5.51 5.50
C LEU A 544 24.61 -4.62 5.64
N THR A 545 25.74 -5.18 6.07
CA THR A 545 26.95 -4.39 6.35
C THR A 545 27.89 -4.25 5.15
N GLY A 546 27.72 -5.07 4.11
CA GLY A 546 28.66 -5.18 2.99
C GLY A 546 30.05 -5.72 3.39
N ARG A 547 30.24 -6.16 4.64
CA ARG A 547 31.53 -6.62 5.17
C ARG A 547 31.68 -8.14 5.05
N TYR A 548 32.92 -8.58 5.03
CA TYR A 548 33.30 -9.98 4.90
C TYR A 548 33.64 -10.60 6.26
N ALA A 549 33.37 -11.90 6.37
CA ALA A 549 33.75 -12.71 7.50
C ALA A 549 35.29 -12.90 7.57
N VAL A 550 35.84 -12.86 8.77
CA VAL A 550 37.23 -13.15 9.12
C VAL A 550 37.25 -14.13 10.29
N VAL A 551 38.29 -14.94 10.36
CA VAL A 551 38.50 -15.92 11.43
C VAL A 551 39.70 -15.48 12.27
N ASP A 552 39.53 -15.43 13.59
CA ASP A 552 40.66 -15.27 14.51
C ASP A 552 41.50 -16.58 14.49
N PRO A 553 42.79 -16.53 14.12
CA PRO A 553 43.61 -17.73 13.99
C PRO A 553 43.94 -18.39 15.33
N VAL A 554 43.71 -17.72 16.46
CA VAL A 554 44.05 -18.21 17.80
C VAL A 554 42.90 -19.00 18.42
N ASP A 555 41.68 -18.45 18.38
CA ASP A 555 40.50 -19.06 19.02
C ASP A 555 39.42 -19.53 18.04
N GLY A 556 39.60 -19.28 16.74
CA GLY A 556 38.70 -19.70 15.68
C GLY A 556 37.40 -18.89 15.61
N ARG A 557 37.28 -17.79 16.36
CA ARG A 557 36.07 -16.96 16.36
C ARG A 557 35.87 -16.27 15.01
N VAL A 558 34.64 -16.32 14.51
CA VAL A 558 34.25 -15.67 13.25
C VAL A 558 33.64 -14.31 13.52
N THR A 559 34.13 -13.27 12.84
CA THR A 559 33.55 -11.91 12.87
C THR A 559 33.39 -11.34 11.47
N VAL A 560 32.45 -10.43 11.27
CA VAL A 560 32.15 -9.79 9.98
C VAL A 560 32.67 -8.35 9.99
N THR A 561 33.97 -8.20 9.76
CA THR A 561 34.68 -6.92 9.96
C THR A 561 35.54 -6.52 8.77
N ALA A 562 35.91 -7.44 7.88
CA ALA A 562 36.75 -7.13 6.73
C ALA A 562 36.01 -6.25 5.72
N GLN A 563 36.65 -5.17 5.30
CA GLN A 563 36.11 -4.22 4.31
C GLN A 563 36.43 -4.61 2.87
N THR A 564 37.42 -5.50 2.66
CA THR A 564 37.89 -5.90 1.34
C THR A 564 37.94 -7.42 1.23
N ALA A 565 37.79 -7.91 0.00
CA ALA A 565 37.86 -9.33 -0.31
C ALA A 565 39.23 -9.95 0.04
N ASP A 566 40.32 -9.20 -0.11
CA ASP A 566 41.68 -9.68 0.18
C ASP A 566 41.91 -9.97 1.68
N ALA A 567 41.21 -9.24 2.56
CA ALA A 567 41.28 -9.41 4.01
C ALA A 567 40.28 -10.45 4.54
N ALA A 568 39.43 -11.01 3.69
CA ALA A 568 38.38 -11.94 4.08
C ALA A 568 38.91 -13.36 4.32
N GLU A 569 38.23 -14.10 5.19
CA GLU A 569 38.44 -15.55 5.30
C GLU A 569 38.00 -16.25 4.01
N ARG A 570 38.81 -17.22 3.58
CA ARG A 570 38.49 -18.11 2.47
C ARG A 570 37.87 -19.40 2.99
N TRP A 571 36.67 -19.71 2.50
CA TRP A 571 35.92 -20.89 2.88
C TRP A 571 35.94 -21.93 1.77
N GLU A 572 36.32 -23.16 2.10
CA GLU A 572 36.09 -24.31 1.24
C GLU A 572 34.63 -24.69 1.32
N ARG A 573 33.93 -24.62 0.17
CA ARG A 573 32.52 -25.01 0.05
C ARG A 573 32.44 -26.47 -0.40
N GLU A 574 31.83 -27.30 0.43
CA GLU A 574 31.50 -28.69 0.12
C GLU A 574 29.97 -28.85 0.07
N VAL A 575 29.43 -29.38 -1.02
CA VAL A 575 28.01 -29.73 -1.12
C VAL A 575 27.82 -31.13 -0.55
N LEU A 576 27.13 -31.24 0.59
CA LEU A 576 26.86 -32.50 1.28
C LEU A 576 25.55 -33.15 0.80
N ARG A 577 24.61 -32.34 0.32
CA ARG A 577 23.30 -32.76 -0.21
C ARG A 577 22.89 -31.81 -1.32
N ASP A 578 22.52 -32.37 -2.46
CA ASP A 578 22.03 -31.63 -3.63
C ASP A 578 20.51 -31.49 -3.51
N GLY A 579 20.05 -30.27 -3.26
CA GLY A 579 18.63 -29.98 -3.05
C GLY A 579 17.80 -30.18 -4.32
N THR A 580 18.40 -29.93 -5.48
CA THR A 580 17.74 -30.14 -6.78
C THR A 580 17.54 -31.63 -7.04
N ALA A 581 18.54 -32.47 -6.74
CA ALA A 581 18.41 -33.91 -6.88
C ALA A 581 17.31 -34.50 -5.97
N GLU A 582 17.16 -33.99 -4.75
CA GLU A 582 16.08 -34.40 -3.85
C GLU A 582 14.70 -33.98 -4.37
N ALA A 583 14.57 -32.76 -4.87
CA ALA A 583 13.35 -32.28 -5.50
C ALA A 583 12.93 -33.12 -6.72
N LEU A 584 13.89 -33.49 -7.58
CA LEU A 584 13.65 -34.37 -8.72
C LEU A 584 13.20 -35.76 -8.28
N ALA A 585 13.82 -36.32 -7.24
CA ALA A 585 13.43 -37.61 -6.69
C ALA A 585 12.01 -37.57 -6.11
N ALA A 586 11.66 -36.50 -5.36
CA ALA A 586 10.31 -36.28 -4.86
C ALA A 586 9.29 -36.22 -6.00
N ALA A 587 9.54 -35.40 -7.03
CA ALA A 587 8.67 -35.24 -8.20
C ALA A 587 8.48 -36.54 -9.01
N LEU A 588 9.54 -37.35 -9.17
CA LEU A 588 9.46 -38.65 -9.84
C LEU A 588 8.62 -39.65 -9.05
N SER A 589 8.63 -39.53 -7.72
CA SER A 589 7.97 -40.46 -6.81
C SER A 589 6.49 -40.15 -6.55
N ALA A 590 6.03 -38.95 -6.92
CA ALA A 590 4.66 -38.45 -6.72
C ALA A 590 3.80 -38.56 -7.99
N ASP A 591 2.49 -38.45 -7.84
CA ASP A 591 1.54 -38.39 -8.95
C ASP A 591 1.60 -37.02 -9.64
N VAL A 592 1.68 -35.96 -8.84
CA VAL A 592 1.73 -34.54 -9.24
C VAL A 592 2.79 -33.80 -8.42
N ALA A 593 3.42 -32.78 -9.02
CA ALA A 593 4.27 -31.83 -8.29
C ALA A 593 3.58 -30.47 -8.14
N VAL A 594 3.60 -29.91 -6.94
CA VAL A 594 3.20 -28.54 -6.62
C VAL A 594 4.47 -27.78 -6.24
N VAL A 595 4.96 -26.94 -7.14
CA VAL A 595 6.19 -26.17 -6.95
C VAL A 595 5.82 -24.78 -6.42
N VAL A 596 6.26 -24.43 -5.21
CA VAL A 596 5.92 -23.20 -4.49
C VAL A 596 7.13 -22.25 -4.46
N LEU A 597 7.07 -21.20 -5.27
CA LEU A 597 8.14 -20.21 -5.49
C LEU A 597 7.68 -18.78 -5.17
N GLY A 598 8.61 -17.83 -5.12
CA GLY A 598 8.32 -16.41 -4.89
C GLY A 598 9.38 -15.72 -4.07
N ASN A 599 8.96 -14.84 -3.15
CA ASN A 599 9.86 -14.12 -2.23
C ASN A 599 9.58 -14.44 -0.76
N HIS A 600 10.56 -14.13 0.08
CA HIS A 600 10.31 -13.81 1.48
C HIS A 600 9.94 -12.31 1.56
N PRO A 601 8.91 -11.88 2.31
CA PRO A 601 8.48 -10.47 2.39
C PRO A 601 9.53 -9.48 2.92
N LEU A 602 10.62 -10.00 3.48
CA LEU A 602 11.66 -9.23 4.15
C LEU A 602 13.04 -9.39 3.50
N ILE A 603 13.10 -9.95 2.29
CA ILE A 603 14.36 -10.16 1.58
C ILE A 603 14.18 -9.67 0.14
N HIS A 604 15.07 -8.76 -0.27
CA HIS A 604 15.23 -8.38 -1.67
C HIS A 604 13.93 -7.83 -2.30
N GLY A 605 13.36 -6.83 -1.62
CA GLY A 605 12.03 -6.26 -1.83
C GLY A 605 11.30 -6.16 -0.50
N ARG A 606 11.24 -4.96 0.07
CA ARG A 606 10.54 -4.61 1.33
C ARG A 606 10.53 -3.09 1.50
N GLU A 607 9.88 -2.59 2.54
CA GLU A 607 10.12 -1.21 2.96
C GLU A 607 11.64 -0.97 3.19
N THR A 608 12.16 0.18 2.75
CA THR A 608 13.59 0.54 2.65
C THR A 608 14.43 -0.15 1.55
N GLU A 609 13.84 -1.00 0.70
CA GLU A 609 14.57 -1.73 -0.33
C GLU A 609 13.67 -2.08 -1.52
N ASP A 610 13.82 -1.38 -2.65
CA ASP A 610 13.12 -1.74 -3.89
C ASP A 610 13.79 -2.94 -4.59
N ARG A 611 13.04 -3.59 -5.49
CA ARG A 611 13.56 -4.71 -6.29
C ARG A 611 14.33 -4.18 -7.50
N ALA A 612 15.44 -4.83 -7.83
CA ALA A 612 16.20 -4.51 -9.05
C ALA A 612 15.44 -4.88 -10.35
N GLY A 613 14.53 -5.85 -10.30
CA GLY A 613 13.79 -6.33 -11.47
C GLY A 613 12.61 -7.21 -11.10
N ILE A 614 11.93 -7.75 -12.11
CA ILE A 614 10.70 -8.55 -11.96
C ILE A 614 10.90 -10.05 -12.22
N ALA A 615 12.12 -10.51 -12.51
CA ALA A 615 12.38 -11.93 -12.76
C ALA A 615 12.24 -12.76 -11.47
N LEU A 616 11.82 -14.01 -11.60
CA LEU A 616 11.96 -14.98 -10.51
C LEU A 616 13.46 -15.16 -10.19
N PRO A 617 13.83 -15.46 -8.94
CA PRO A 617 15.19 -15.83 -8.59
C PRO A 617 15.70 -16.96 -9.49
N ALA A 618 16.89 -16.81 -10.06
CA ALA A 618 17.41 -17.74 -11.07
C ALA A 618 17.48 -19.20 -10.58
N ALA A 619 17.83 -19.41 -9.29
CA ALA A 619 17.84 -20.73 -8.67
C ALA A 619 16.44 -21.36 -8.58
N GLN A 620 15.42 -20.54 -8.28
CA GLN A 620 14.03 -20.99 -8.21
C GLN A 620 13.47 -21.31 -9.61
N ASP A 621 13.76 -20.48 -10.62
CA ASP A 621 13.39 -20.75 -12.01
C ASP A 621 14.07 -22.05 -12.52
N ALA A 622 15.36 -22.25 -12.23
CA ALA A 622 16.07 -23.47 -12.58
C ALA A 622 15.46 -24.71 -11.91
N LEU A 623 15.07 -24.62 -10.63
CA LEU A 623 14.40 -25.69 -9.90
C LEU A 623 13.06 -26.06 -10.56
N LEU A 624 12.23 -25.07 -10.91
CA LEU A 624 10.96 -25.30 -11.60
C LEU A 624 11.17 -26.04 -12.92
N ARG A 625 12.11 -25.57 -13.75
CA ARG A 625 12.41 -26.20 -15.04
C ARG A 625 12.86 -27.65 -14.89
N ALA A 626 13.71 -27.91 -13.91
CA ALA A 626 14.21 -29.26 -13.63
C ALA A 626 13.06 -30.19 -13.22
N VAL A 627 12.21 -29.75 -12.29
CA VAL A 627 11.06 -30.53 -11.79
C VAL A 627 10.03 -30.78 -12.90
N ALA A 628 9.62 -29.75 -13.63
CA ALA A 628 8.67 -29.87 -14.73
C ALA A 628 9.20 -30.78 -15.86
N GLY A 629 10.52 -30.83 -16.05
CA GLY A 629 11.18 -31.71 -17.00
C GLY A 629 11.07 -33.21 -16.67
N VAL A 630 10.89 -33.57 -15.40
CA VAL A 630 10.70 -34.98 -14.97
C VAL A 630 9.26 -35.31 -14.58
N ARG A 631 8.45 -34.30 -14.25
CA ARG A 631 7.03 -34.41 -13.90
C ARG A 631 6.22 -33.39 -14.71
N PRO A 632 5.69 -33.76 -15.88
CA PRO A 632 4.88 -32.84 -16.69
C PRO A 632 3.60 -32.36 -15.99
N ASP A 633 3.03 -33.19 -15.11
CA ASP A 633 1.93 -32.81 -14.20
C ASP A 633 2.46 -31.99 -13.03
N THR A 634 3.00 -30.80 -13.33
CA THR A 634 3.48 -29.81 -12.37
C THR A 634 2.53 -28.62 -12.33
N ALA A 635 2.14 -28.18 -11.14
CA ALA A 635 1.50 -26.89 -10.91
C ALA A 635 2.50 -25.93 -10.25
N LEU A 636 2.66 -24.74 -10.80
CA LEU A 636 3.41 -23.65 -10.16
C LEU A 636 2.46 -22.85 -9.25
N VAL A 637 2.81 -22.73 -7.98
CA VAL A 637 2.22 -21.77 -7.05
C VAL A 637 3.23 -20.68 -6.79
N VAL A 638 2.89 -19.44 -7.15
CA VAL A 638 3.68 -18.26 -6.82
C VAL A 638 3.09 -17.62 -5.58
N MET A 639 3.79 -17.72 -4.46
CA MET A 639 3.46 -17.01 -3.22
C MET A 639 4.35 -15.78 -3.11
N SER A 640 3.78 -14.60 -3.38
CA SER A 640 4.59 -13.38 -3.51
C SER A 640 3.90 -12.07 -3.13
N SER A 641 4.73 -11.12 -2.73
CA SER A 641 4.39 -9.70 -2.52
C SER A 641 4.22 -8.93 -3.84
N TYR A 642 4.81 -9.44 -4.93
CA TYR A 642 5.00 -8.73 -6.20
C TYR A 642 4.62 -9.55 -7.43
N PRO A 643 4.34 -8.90 -8.57
CA PRO A 643 4.35 -9.56 -9.87
C PRO A 643 5.73 -10.11 -10.23
N TYR A 644 5.74 -11.26 -10.91
CA TYR A 644 6.93 -11.85 -11.50
C TYR A 644 6.76 -12.04 -13.01
N ALA A 645 7.84 -11.88 -13.77
CA ALA A 645 7.90 -12.34 -15.15
C ALA A 645 7.94 -13.87 -15.17
N LEU A 646 6.88 -14.50 -15.68
CA LEU A 646 6.67 -15.96 -15.66
C LEU A 646 6.57 -16.56 -17.06
N ASP A 647 7.15 -15.92 -18.08
CA ASP A 647 6.98 -16.30 -19.49
C ASP A 647 7.25 -17.78 -19.76
N TRP A 648 8.33 -18.34 -19.19
CA TRP A 648 8.64 -19.76 -19.35
C TRP A 648 7.59 -20.67 -18.71
N ALA A 649 7.14 -20.33 -17.50
CA ALA A 649 6.16 -21.14 -16.78
C ALA A 649 4.78 -21.09 -17.46
N ASP A 650 4.37 -19.92 -17.98
CA ASP A 650 3.15 -19.80 -18.78
C ASP A 650 3.23 -20.65 -20.05
N GLU A 651 4.37 -20.80 -20.70
CA GLU A 651 4.47 -21.65 -21.90
C GLU A 651 4.56 -23.15 -21.58
N HIS A 652 5.21 -23.54 -20.49
CA HIS A 652 5.66 -24.93 -20.28
C HIS A 652 4.94 -25.69 -19.17
N VAL A 653 4.21 -25.02 -18.28
CA VAL A 653 3.58 -25.64 -17.11
C VAL A 653 2.05 -25.65 -17.29
N PRO A 654 1.35 -26.77 -17.02
CA PRO A 654 -0.09 -26.88 -17.25
C PRO A 654 -0.92 -26.04 -16.28
N ALA A 655 -0.39 -25.62 -15.12
CA ALA A 655 -1.11 -24.74 -14.20
C ALA A 655 -0.18 -23.75 -13.50
N VAL A 656 -0.65 -22.50 -13.39
CA VAL A 656 0.00 -21.43 -12.64
C VAL A 656 -1.04 -20.76 -11.74
N VAL A 657 -0.74 -20.70 -10.45
CA VAL A 657 -1.58 -20.11 -9.40
C VAL A 657 -0.77 -19.03 -8.69
N TRP A 658 -1.38 -17.90 -8.38
CA TRP A 658 -0.80 -16.88 -7.51
C TRP A 658 -1.60 -16.74 -6.21
N THR A 659 -0.88 -16.56 -5.12
CA THR A 659 -1.39 -16.01 -3.87
C THR A 659 -0.44 -14.93 -3.38
N SER A 660 -0.96 -13.90 -2.72
CA SER A 660 -0.12 -13.10 -1.82
C SER A 660 0.38 -13.96 -0.66
N HIS A 661 1.22 -13.40 0.21
CA HIS A 661 1.35 -13.94 1.56
C HIS A 661 -0.03 -13.89 2.25
N GLY A 662 -0.67 -15.04 2.41
CA GLY A 662 -2.09 -15.18 2.76
C GLY A 662 -2.36 -15.22 4.28
N GLY A 663 -1.35 -14.92 5.10
CA GLY A 663 -1.44 -15.02 6.55
C GLY A 663 -1.52 -16.46 7.07
N GLN A 664 -2.10 -16.62 8.26
CA GLN A 664 -2.03 -17.86 9.05
C GLN A 664 -2.71 -19.09 8.41
N GLU A 665 -3.61 -18.88 7.44
CA GLU A 665 -4.42 -19.91 6.79
C GLU A 665 -3.99 -20.23 5.35
N THR A 666 -2.88 -19.66 4.88
CA THR A 666 -2.40 -19.79 3.49
C THR A 666 -2.41 -21.24 2.98
N GLY A 667 -1.90 -22.19 3.76
CA GLY A 667 -1.85 -23.59 3.38
C GLY A 667 -3.21 -24.26 3.20
N ARG A 668 -4.18 -23.97 4.09
CA ARG A 668 -5.55 -24.51 3.96
C ARG A 668 -6.27 -23.91 2.76
N ALA A 669 -6.10 -22.60 2.54
CA ALA A 669 -6.68 -21.90 1.41
C ALA A 669 -6.19 -22.46 0.07
N LEU A 670 -4.87 -22.61 -0.09
CA LEU A 670 -4.29 -23.20 -1.29
C LEU A 670 -4.71 -24.66 -1.47
N ALA A 671 -4.69 -25.47 -0.42
CA ALA A 671 -5.12 -26.87 -0.51
C ALA A 671 -6.59 -26.98 -0.98
N ALA A 672 -7.48 -26.14 -0.42
CA ALA A 672 -8.88 -26.12 -0.81
C ALA A 672 -9.06 -25.76 -2.29
N VAL A 673 -8.31 -24.79 -2.82
CA VAL A 673 -8.38 -24.41 -4.24
C VAL A 673 -7.73 -25.46 -5.14
N LEU A 674 -6.53 -25.93 -4.81
CA LEU A 674 -5.78 -26.90 -5.63
C LEU A 674 -6.52 -28.24 -5.77
N LEU A 675 -7.21 -28.69 -4.73
CA LEU A 675 -7.99 -29.94 -4.73
C LEU A 675 -9.47 -29.72 -5.10
N GLY A 676 -9.88 -28.48 -5.37
CA GLY A 676 -11.22 -28.15 -5.85
C GLY A 676 -12.33 -28.23 -4.79
N GLU A 677 -11.99 -28.20 -3.50
CA GLU A 677 -12.95 -27.97 -2.42
C GLU A 677 -13.47 -26.52 -2.43
N ALA A 678 -12.64 -25.59 -2.88
CA ALA A 678 -12.95 -24.19 -3.12
C ALA A 678 -12.68 -23.80 -4.59
N GLU A 679 -13.32 -22.73 -5.01
CA GLU A 679 -13.13 -22.15 -6.35
C GLU A 679 -12.06 -21.05 -6.31
N PRO A 680 -11.18 -20.96 -7.31
CA PRO A 680 -10.32 -19.79 -7.46
C PRO A 680 -11.20 -18.59 -7.82
N ALA A 681 -11.31 -17.65 -6.87
CA ALA A 681 -12.22 -16.51 -6.96
C ALA A 681 -11.49 -15.16 -7.06
N GLY A 682 -10.16 -15.15 -6.93
CA GLY A 682 -9.37 -13.94 -7.02
C GLY A 682 -9.17 -13.46 -8.46
N ARG A 683 -8.89 -12.18 -8.62
CA ARG A 683 -8.49 -11.53 -9.88
C ARG A 683 -7.29 -10.61 -9.62
N LEU A 684 -6.35 -10.55 -10.55
CA LEU A 684 -5.13 -9.75 -10.42
C LEU A 684 -5.46 -8.27 -10.18
N PRO A 685 -4.95 -7.65 -9.11
CA PRO A 685 -5.16 -6.23 -8.84
C PRO A 685 -4.15 -5.32 -9.56
N GLN A 686 -3.20 -5.90 -10.28
CA GLN A 686 -2.13 -5.20 -10.99
C GLN A 686 -1.67 -6.01 -12.21
N THR A 687 -1.05 -5.34 -13.17
CA THR A 687 -0.56 -5.94 -14.40
C THR A 687 0.71 -6.76 -14.14
N TRP A 688 0.76 -7.97 -14.69
CA TRP A 688 1.97 -8.81 -14.71
C TRP A 688 2.63 -8.70 -16.08
N TYR A 689 3.77 -8.02 -16.10
CA TYR A 689 4.54 -7.72 -17.30
C TYR A 689 5.36 -8.92 -17.77
N ARG A 690 5.75 -8.91 -19.05
CA ARG A 690 6.66 -9.91 -19.62
C ARG A 690 8.10 -9.62 -19.20
N GLY A 691 8.95 -10.66 -19.17
CA GLY A 691 10.36 -10.50 -18.81
C GLY A 691 11.16 -9.63 -19.78
N ASP A 692 10.72 -9.51 -21.04
CA ASP A 692 11.34 -8.68 -22.08
C ASP A 692 10.67 -7.30 -22.23
N ASP A 693 9.66 -6.98 -21.41
CA ASP A 693 9.05 -5.65 -21.38
C ASP A 693 10.08 -4.63 -20.88
N ALA A 694 10.31 -3.57 -21.68
CA ALA A 694 11.12 -2.44 -21.27
C ALA A 694 10.33 -1.56 -20.28
N LEU A 695 10.40 -1.91 -18.99
CA LEU A 695 9.77 -1.12 -17.94
C LEU A 695 10.42 0.28 -17.84
N PRO A 696 9.62 1.36 -17.68
CA PRO A 696 10.16 2.69 -17.45
C PRO A 696 11.04 2.77 -16.21
N HIS A 697 11.77 3.89 -16.07
CA HIS A 697 12.58 4.13 -14.87
C HIS A 697 11.68 4.23 -13.62
N PRO A 698 12.08 3.70 -12.44
CA PRO A 698 11.24 3.73 -11.23
C PRO A 698 10.75 5.12 -10.82
N LEU A 699 11.57 6.15 -10.99
CA LEU A 699 11.19 7.54 -10.69
C LEU A 699 10.42 8.25 -11.82
N ASP A 700 10.05 7.55 -12.90
CA ASP A 700 9.17 8.12 -13.92
C ASP A 700 7.70 7.97 -13.50
N TYR A 701 7.18 9.00 -12.83
CA TYR A 701 5.82 9.05 -12.30
C TYR A 701 4.79 9.55 -13.33
N ASP A 702 5.20 10.00 -14.51
CA ASP A 702 4.26 10.38 -15.57
C ASP A 702 3.71 9.13 -16.27
N ILE A 703 2.76 8.45 -15.61
CA ILE A 703 2.20 7.17 -16.09
C ILE A 703 1.69 7.22 -17.53
N ILE A 704 1.29 8.42 -17.99
CA ILE A 704 0.77 8.64 -19.34
C ILE A 704 1.91 8.54 -20.35
N LYS A 705 2.96 9.34 -20.15
CA LYS A 705 4.11 9.36 -21.07
C LYS A 705 4.92 8.07 -20.96
N ALA A 706 5.24 7.67 -19.74
CA ALA A 706 6.01 6.46 -19.42
C ALA A 706 5.31 5.19 -19.95
N GLY A 707 3.98 5.18 -19.99
CA GLY A 707 3.22 4.00 -20.40
C GLY A 707 3.10 2.98 -19.27
N TRP A 708 2.83 3.45 -18.05
CA TRP A 708 2.64 2.57 -16.89
C TRP A 708 1.21 2.04 -16.80
N THR A 709 1.06 0.91 -16.09
CA THR A 709 -0.23 0.25 -15.74
C THR A 709 -1.02 -0.22 -16.96
N TYR A 710 -2.10 -0.96 -16.74
CA TYR A 710 -3.03 -1.34 -17.82
C TYR A 710 -3.62 -0.13 -18.58
N GLN A 711 -3.60 1.07 -17.98
CA GLN A 711 -4.15 2.27 -18.59
C GLN A 711 -3.30 2.77 -19.76
N TYR A 712 -1.97 2.65 -19.70
CA TYR A 712 -1.07 3.23 -20.71
C TYR A 712 0.04 2.29 -21.20
N HIS A 713 0.15 1.06 -20.66
CA HIS A 713 1.12 0.08 -21.14
C HIS A 713 0.86 -0.29 -22.60
N ARG A 714 1.90 -0.17 -23.43
CA ARG A 714 1.78 -0.26 -24.89
C ARG A 714 2.04 -1.67 -25.42
N ALA A 715 2.66 -2.53 -24.61
CA ALA A 715 2.88 -3.94 -24.93
C ALA A 715 1.77 -4.83 -24.35
N THR A 716 1.62 -6.04 -24.89
CA THR A 716 0.68 -7.02 -24.34
C THR A 716 1.27 -7.64 -23.08
N PRO A 717 0.66 -7.45 -21.89
CA PRO A 717 1.18 -8.02 -20.66
C PRO A 717 1.09 -9.55 -20.68
N LEU A 718 1.84 -10.20 -19.77
CA LEU A 718 1.73 -11.65 -19.57
C LEU A 718 0.37 -12.01 -18.98
N TYR A 719 -0.02 -11.34 -17.89
CA TYR A 719 -1.36 -11.40 -17.33
C TYR A 719 -1.87 -9.98 -17.07
N PRO A 720 -2.98 -9.55 -17.72
CA PRO A 720 -3.50 -8.19 -17.58
C PRO A 720 -4.16 -7.94 -16.21
N PHE A 721 -4.27 -6.67 -15.83
CA PHE A 721 -5.13 -6.25 -14.71
C PHE A 721 -6.52 -6.90 -14.77
N GLY A 722 -7.01 -7.39 -13.63
CA GLY A 722 -8.29 -8.08 -13.51
C GLY A 722 -8.29 -9.54 -13.99
N HIS A 723 -7.16 -10.10 -14.44
CA HIS A 723 -7.07 -11.49 -14.90
C HIS A 723 -7.21 -12.52 -13.77
N GLY A 724 -7.88 -13.63 -14.04
CA GLY A 724 -7.98 -14.77 -13.14
C GLY A 724 -9.05 -15.75 -13.64
N LEU A 725 -8.70 -17.02 -13.70
CA LEU A 725 -9.54 -18.09 -14.21
C LEU A 725 -10.45 -18.66 -13.10
N SER A 726 -11.47 -19.41 -13.51
CA SER A 726 -12.38 -20.17 -12.65
C SER A 726 -12.41 -21.64 -13.08
N TYR A 727 -12.80 -22.57 -12.19
CA TYR A 727 -13.06 -23.96 -12.60
C TYR A 727 -14.42 -24.14 -13.28
N THR A 728 -15.23 -23.08 -13.36
CA THR A 728 -16.48 -23.06 -14.14
C THR A 728 -16.45 -21.97 -15.21
N GLY A 729 -17.32 -22.11 -16.21
CA GLY A 729 -17.42 -21.16 -17.32
C GLY A 729 -18.49 -20.09 -17.07
N PHE A 730 -18.16 -18.82 -17.29
CA PHE A 730 -19.10 -17.70 -17.24
C PHE A 730 -19.35 -17.07 -18.61
N ALA A 731 -20.64 -16.84 -18.91
CA ALA A 731 -21.08 -16.12 -20.09
C ALA A 731 -21.62 -14.75 -19.68
N HIS A 732 -21.12 -13.70 -20.35
CA HIS A 732 -21.61 -12.33 -20.25
C HIS A 732 -22.50 -12.04 -21.45
N ARG A 733 -23.70 -11.51 -21.22
CA ARG A 733 -24.69 -11.23 -22.28
C ARG A 733 -25.44 -9.93 -21.98
N ASP A 734 -26.16 -9.45 -22.99
CA ASP A 734 -27.18 -8.40 -22.84
C ASP A 734 -26.67 -7.12 -22.15
N LEU A 735 -25.52 -6.58 -22.59
CA LEU A 735 -25.11 -5.23 -22.20
C LEU A 735 -26.09 -4.21 -22.79
N ILE A 736 -26.98 -3.69 -21.95
CA ILE A 736 -28.03 -2.75 -22.34
C ILE A 736 -27.80 -1.44 -21.60
N LEU A 737 -27.71 -0.35 -22.36
CA LEU A 737 -27.65 1.01 -21.82
C LEU A 737 -29.05 1.62 -21.87
N SER A 738 -29.41 2.39 -20.84
CA SER A 738 -30.67 3.15 -20.82
C SER A 738 -30.74 4.22 -21.93
N SER A 739 -29.58 4.72 -22.37
CA SER A 739 -29.41 5.59 -23.53
C SER A 739 -28.00 5.42 -24.11
N ASN A 740 -27.87 5.50 -25.44
CA ASN A 740 -26.58 5.56 -26.12
C ASN A 740 -26.07 7.00 -26.33
N THR A 741 -26.81 7.99 -25.85
CA THR A 741 -26.45 9.41 -25.88
C THR A 741 -26.64 10.02 -24.51
N ALA A 742 -25.68 10.82 -24.06
CA ALA A 742 -25.73 11.42 -22.73
C ALA A 742 -25.15 12.85 -22.73
N SER A 743 -25.60 13.68 -21.80
CA SER A 743 -24.98 14.98 -21.53
C SER A 743 -23.94 14.87 -20.39
N PRO A 744 -22.96 15.78 -20.29
CA PRO A 744 -21.89 15.70 -19.28
C PRO A 744 -22.40 15.58 -17.83
N ASP A 745 -23.52 16.22 -17.52
CA ASP A 745 -24.10 16.23 -16.16
C ASP A 745 -25.12 15.09 -15.91
N SER A 746 -25.25 14.15 -16.83
CA SER A 746 -26.21 13.05 -16.73
C SER A 746 -25.57 11.76 -16.19
N ALA A 747 -26.39 10.73 -15.99
CA ALA A 747 -25.93 9.39 -15.68
C ALA A 747 -26.66 8.38 -16.56
N ILE A 748 -25.99 7.28 -16.86
CA ILE A 748 -26.52 6.19 -17.68
C ILE A 748 -26.67 4.97 -16.78
N ASP A 749 -27.83 4.33 -16.85
CA ASP A 749 -28.05 3.05 -16.20
C ASP A 749 -27.73 1.95 -17.20
N LEU A 750 -27.02 0.92 -16.74
CA LEU A 750 -26.60 -0.20 -17.55
C LEU A 750 -27.01 -1.49 -16.89
N SER A 751 -27.38 -2.48 -17.69
CA SER A 751 -27.56 -3.85 -17.22
C SER A 751 -26.72 -4.82 -18.02
N VAL A 752 -26.24 -5.87 -17.36
CA VAL A 752 -25.53 -7.00 -17.99
C VAL A 752 -26.01 -8.30 -17.35
N THR A 753 -26.23 -9.32 -18.15
CA THR A 753 -26.56 -10.67 -17.68
C THR A 753 -25.28 -11.48 -17.52
N LEU A 754 -25.02 -11.97 -16.31
CA LEU A 754 -23.98 -12.96 -16.03
C LEU A 754 -24.63 -14.33 -15.83
N ALA A 755 -24.13 -15.35 -16.50
CA ALA A 755 -24.61 -16.73 -16.37
C ALA A 755 -23.47 -17.70 -16.08
N ASN A 756 -23.64 -18.55 -15.06
CA ASN A 756 -22.75 -19.69 -14.85
C ASN A 756 -23.18 -20.82 -15.80
N THR A 757 -22.33 -21.08 -16.78
CA THR A 757 -22.58 -22.04 -17.87
C THR A 757 -21.89 -23.39 -17.66
N GLY A 758 -21.08 -23.53 -16.62
CA GLY A 758 -20.42 -24.79 -16.29
C GLY A 758 -21.22 -25.63 -15.29
N ALA A 759 -20.56 -26.68 -14.79
CA ALA A 759 -21.15 -27.67 -13.90
C ALA A 759 -20.86 -27.42 -12.41
N ARG A 760 -20.02 -26.43 -12.09
CA ARG A 760 -19.59 -26.11 -10.72
C ARG A 760 -20.14 -24.76 -10.30
N HIS A 761 -20.43 -24.62 -9.02
CA HIS A 761 -20.65 -23.31 -8.42
C HIS A 761 -19.36 -22.48 -8.57
N GLY A 762 -19.46 -21.16 -8.71
CA GLY A 762 -18.27 -20.31 -8.84
C GLY A 762 -18.57 -18.84 -8.69
N SER A 763 -17.50 -18.05 -8.65
CA SER A 763 -17.55 -16.60 -8.59
C SER A 763 -16.88 -15.96 -9.80
N ASP A 764 -17.47 -14.89 -10.31
CA ASP A 764 -16.88 -14.05 -11.33
C ASP A 764 -16.90 -12.57 -10.94
N VAL A 765 -15.98 -11.80 -11.49
CA VAL A 765 -15.91 -10.34 -11.29
C VAL A 765 -16.24 -9.68 -12.61
N VAL A 766 -17.44 -9.10 -12.69
CA VAL A 766 -17.86 -8.33 -13.86
C VAL A 766 -17.22 -6.96 -13.77
N GLN A 767 -16.28 -6.66 -14.68
CA GLN A 767 -15.55 -5.41 -14.72
C GLN A 767 -16.12 -4.51 -15.82
N LEU A 768 -16.51 -3.29 -15.46
CA LEU A 768 -17.05 -2.28 -16.36
C LEU A 768 -15.96 -1.25 -16.66
N TYR A 769 -15.59 -1.13 -17.92
CA TYR A 769 -14.59 -0.17 -18.40
C TYR A 769 -15.22 0.87 -19.33
N VAL A 770 -14.53 2.00 -19.47
CA VAL A 770 -14.83 3.04 -20.46
C VAL A 770 -13.57 3.37 -21.26
N ARG A 771 -13.74 3.69 -22.55
CA ARG A 771 -12.68 4.19 -23.43
C ARG A 771 -13.21 5.32 -24.30
N ALA A 772 -12.43 6.40 -24.41
CA ALA A 772 -12.67 7.45 -25.40
C ALA A 772 -12.07 7.04 -26.75
N LEU A 773 -12.83 7.17 -27.85
CA LEU A 773 -12.33 6.78 -29.18
C LEU A 773 -11.51 7.87 -29.85
N HIS A 774 -11.90 9.13 -29.68
CA HIS A 774 -11.28 10.29 -30.32
C HIS A 774 -10.98 11.40 -29.28
N ALA A 775 -10.18 11.06 -28.27
CA ALA A 775 -9.76 12.04 -27.26
C ALA A 775 -8.77 13.05 -27.86
N ARG A 776 -8.84 14.31 -27.39
CA ARG A 776 -7.88 15.37 -27.76
C ARG A 776 -6.53 15.27 -27.03
N TYR A 777 -6.40 14.28 -26.15
CA TYR A 777 -5.26 14.00 -25.29
C TYR A 777 -4.94 12.50 -25.34
N GLU A 778 -3.76 12.09 -24.88
CA GLU A 778 -3.44 10.67 -24.69
C GLU A 778 -4.31 10.11 -23.55
N ALA A 779 -5.36 9.38 -23.94
CA ALA A 779 -6.34 8.78 -23.05
C ALA A 779 -5.94 7.35 -22.66
N PRO A 780 -6.42 6.85 -21.50
CA PRO A 780 -6.24 5.45 -21.15
C PRO A 780 -6.76 4.50 -22.23
N LEU A 781 -6.07 3.38 -22.45
CA LEU A 781 -6.52 2.27 -23.27
C LEU A 781 -7.85 1.72 -22.78
N LEU A 782 -7.98 1.58 -21.47
CA LEU A 782 -9.23 1.31 -20.76
C LEU A 782 -9.16 2.05 -19.42
N ARG A 783 -10.31 2.46 -18.89
CA ARG A 783 -10.44 2.99 -17.53
C ARG A 783 -11.53 2.25 -16.80
N LEU A 784 -11.22 1.63 -15.66
CA LEU A 784 -12.22 0.97 -14.82
C LEU A 784 -13.22 2.01 -14.33
N ALA A 785 -14.50 1.73 -14.54
CA ALA A 785 -15.61 2.60 -14.14
C ALA A 785 -16.36 2.03 -12.94
N ASP A 786 -16.60 0.71 -12.92
CA ASP A 786 -17.22 0.01 -11.79
C ASP A 786 -16.91 -1.51 -11.88
N PHE A 787 -17.18 -2.27 -10.82
CA PHE A 787 -17.08 -3.72 -10.84
C PHE A 787 -18.03 -4.39 -9.84
N ARG A 788 -18.43 -5.63 -10.09
CA ARG A 788 -19.20 -6.44 -9.13
C ARG A 788 -18.70 -7.89 -9.13
N LYS A 789 -18.33 -8.39 -7.94
CA LYS A 789 -18.15 -9.82 -7.72
C LYS A 789 -19.48 -10.49 -7.48
N VAL A 790 -19.72 -11.62 -8.16
CA VAL A 790 -20.97 -12.35 -8.10
C VAL A 790 -20.70 -13.84 -8.04
N THR A 791 -21.38 -14.50 -7.11
CA THR A 791 -21.34 -15.94 -6.93
C THR A 791 -22.63 -16.55 -7.46
N LEU A 792 -22.51 -17.58 -8.30
CA LEU A 792 -23.62 -18.24 -8.99
C LEU A 792 -23.51 -19.77 -8.94
N ALA A 793 -24.64 -20.44 -8.70
CA ALA A 793 -24.77 -21.88 -8.86
C ALA A 793 -24.73 -22.30 -10.34
N PRO A 794 -24.45 -23.58 -10.67
CA PRO A 794 -24.49 -24.09 -12.04
C PRO A 794 -25.84 -23.78 -12.73
N GLY A 795 -25.79 -23.19 -13.92
CA GLY A 795 -26.98 -22.80 -14.69
C GLY A 795 -27.72 -21.57 -14.17
N GLU A 796 -27.31 -20.98 -13.03
CA GLU A 796 -27.89 -19.73 -12.54
C GLU A 796 -27.47 -18.56 -13.44
N SER A 797 -28.38 -17.60 -13.60
CA SER A 797 -28.10 -16.32 -14.28
C SER A 797 -28.59 -15.17 -13.43
N ARG A 798 -27.86 -14.06 -13.43
CA ARG A 798 -28.20 -12.84 -12.71
C ARG A 798 -28.00 -11.62 -13.60
N VAL A 799 -28.98 -10.72 -13.57
CA VAL A 799 -28.87 -9.40 -14.19
C VAL A 799 -28.23 -8.47 -13.15
N LEU A 800 -27.12 -7.84 -13.54
CA LEU A 800 -26.40 -6.86 -12.73
C LEU A 800 -26.69 -5.47 -13.27
N SER A 801 -26.95 -4.53 -12.38
CA SER A 801 -27.19 -3.14 -12.73
C SER A 801 -26.02 -2.26 -12.29
N PHE A 802 -25.61 -1.37 -13.18
CA PHE A 802 -24.58 -0.38 -12.96
C PHE A 802 -25.15 1.01 -13.24
N ARG A 803 -24.60 2.02 -12.56
CA ARG A 803 -24.88 3.41 -12.86
C ARG A 803 -23.57 4.11 -13.18
N LEU A 804 -23.48 4.67 -14.38
CA LEU A 804 -22.32 5.41 -14.87
C LEU A 804 -22.68 6.91 -14.92
N PRO A 805 -22.34 7.69 -13.89
CA PRO A 805 -22.28 9.15 -14.01
C PRO A 805 -21.32 9.54 -15.14
N VAL A 806 -21.75 10.43 -16.03
CA VAL A 806 -20.94 10.84 -17.20
C VAL A 806 -19.70 11.63 -16.78
N ASP A 807 -19.72 12.27 -15.62
CA ASP A 807 -18.55 12.92 -15.01
C ASP A 807 -17.39 11.94 -14.70
N ARG A 808 -17.64 10.62 -14.63
CA ARG A 808 -16.59 9.60 -14.54
C ARG A 808 -15.77 9.45 -15.82
N LEU A 809 -16.27 9.98 -16.94
CA LEU A 809 -15.53 10.07 -18.20
C LEU A 809 -14.60 11.29 -18.23
N ALA A 810 -14.64 12.15 -17.21
CA ALA A 810 -13.86 13.37 -17.19
C ALA A 810 -12.36 13.10 -17.16
N HIS A 811 -11.61 13.99 -17.78
CA HIS A 811 -10.15 14.09 -17.65
C HIS A 811 -9.82 15.45 -17.03
N TRP A 812 -8.61 15.57 -16.51
CA TRP A 812 -8.13 16.87 -16.05
C TRP A 812 -7.69 17.71 -17.25
N ASP A 813 -8.38 18.82 -17.47
CA ASP A 813 -8.06 19.77 -18.53
C ASP A 813 -7.10 20.83 -18.00
N VAL A 814 -5.81 20.68 -18.34
CA VAL A 814 -4.74 21.62 -17.96
C VAL A 814 -4.94 23.02 -18.54
N ALA A 815 -5.73 23.20 -19.59
CA ALA A 815 -6.04 24.52 -20.11
C ALA A 815 -7.01 25.29 -19.21
N THR A 816 -7.88 24.60 -18.47
CA THR A 816 -8.90 25.23 -17.61
C THR A 816 -8.61 25.05 -16.12
N GLY A 817 -7.76 24.09 -15.73
CA GLY A 817 -7.48 23.76 -14.34
C GLY A 817 -8.67 23.07 -13.67
N ALA A 818 -9.45 22.29 -14.43
CA ALA A 818 -10.66 21.62 -13.95
C ALA A 818 -10.89 20.29 -14.68
N PHE A 819 -11.69 19.42 -14.07
CA PHE A 819 -12.19 18.23 -14.76
C PHE A 819 -13.19 18.61 -15.86
N ALA A 820 -13.03 18.02 -17.04
CA ALA A 820 -13.92 18.22 -18.18
C ALA A 820 -14.24 16.88 -18.87
N VAL A 821 -15.45 16.75 -19.40
CA VAL A 821 -15.85 15.64 -20.27
C VAL A 821 -15.86 16.13 -21.71
N ASP A 822 -15.10 15.48 -22.58
CA ASP A 822 -15.11 15.80 -24.01
C ASP A 822 -16.40 15.29 -24.67
N PRO A 823 -17.03 16.06 -25.57
CA PRO A 823 -18.08 15.52 -26.42
C PRO A 823 -17.45 14.54 -27.44
N GLY A 824 -18.20 13.51 -27.81
CA GLY A 824 -17.75 12.56 -28.83
C GLY A 824 -18.11 11.13 -28.53
N ALA A 825 -17.45 10.22 -29.23
CA ALA A 825 -17.69 8.79 -29.15
C ALA A 825 -16.84 8.14 -28.07
N TYR A 826 -17.52 7.36 -27.24
CA TYR A 826 -16.99 6.53 -26.18
C TYR A 826 -17.49 5.10 -26.36
N GLU A 827 -16.79 4.16 -25.76
CA GLU A 827 -17.23 2.79 -25.60
C GLU A 827 -17.40 2.49 -24.12
N VAL A 828 -18.49 1.81 -23.78
CA VAL A 828 -18.67 1.14 -22.50
C VAL A 828 -18.44 -0.34 -22.71
N LEU A 829 -17.54 -0.92 -21.95
CA LEU A 829 -17.04 -2.27 -22.16
C LEU A 829 -17.27 -3.12 -20.91
N VAL A 830 -17.72 -4.35 -21.08
CA VAL A 830 -17.68 -5.37 -20.04
C VAL A 830 -16.55 -6.32 -20.39
N ALA A 831 -15.69 -6.61 -19.43
CA ALA A 831 -14.52 -7.43 -19.63
C ALA A 831 -14.32 -8.42 -18.47
N ARG A 832 -13.64 -9.53 -18.74
CA ARG A 832 -13.18 -10.47 -17.70
C ARG A 832 -11.85 -10.01 -17.08
N SER A 833 -11.09 -9.23 -17.83
CA SER A 833 -9.85 -8.55 -17.45
C SER A 833 -9.63 -7.39 -18.43
N ALA A 834 -8.68 -6.50 -18.15
CA ALA A 834 -8.32 -5.43 -19.08
C ALA A 834 -7.83 -5.94 -20.46
N GLY A 835 -7.45 -7.21 -20.57
CA GLY A 835 -7.06 -7.85 -21.84
C GLY A 835 -8.13 -8.70 -22.52
N ASP A 836 -9.29 -8.95 -21.89
CA ASP A 836 -10.37 -9.80 -22.42
C ASP A 836 -11.74 -9.09 -22.34
N VAL A 837 -11.98 -8.21 -23.31
CA VAL A 837 -13.26 -7.52 -23.51
C VAL A 837 -14.28 -8.47 -24.13
N VAL A 838 -15.41 -8.67 -23.46
CA VAL A 838 -16.45 -9.63 -23.87
C VAL A 838 -17.71 -8.96 -24.42
N LEU A 839 -18.03 -7.74 -24.00
CA LEU A 839 -19.15 -6.95 -24.54
C LEU A 839 -18.73 -5.49 -24.72
N THR A 840 -19.30 -4.83 -25.72
CA THR A 840 -19.06 -3.41 -26.00
C THR A 840 -20.35 -2.75 -26.42
N ALA A 841 -20.61 -1.55 -25.90
CA ALA A 841 -21.74 -0.71 -26.29
C ALA A 841 -21.26 0.72 -26.59
N PRO A 842 -21.72 1.34 -27.69
CA PRO A 842 -21.35 2.70 -28.02
C PRO A 842 -22.08 3.71 -27.12
N LEU A 843 -21.37 4.76 -26.76
CA LEU A 843 -21.90 5.92 -26.06
C LEU A 843 -21.45 7.20 -26.76
N THR A 844 -22.37 8.11 -27.03
CA THR A 844 -22.06 9.45 -27.52
C THR A 844 -22.31 10.48 -26.42
N VAL A 845 -21.27 11.19 -26.00
CA VAL A 845 -21.44 12.36 -25.12
C VAL A 845 -21.71 13.58 -25.99
N ALA A 846 -22.87 14.19 -25.81
CA ALA A 846 -23.27 15.41 -26.49
C ALA A 846 -22.71 16.64 -25.76
N GLY A 847 -22.26 17.64 -26.50
CA GLY A 847 -21.76 18.88 -25.92
C GLY A 847 -21.06 19.73 -26.97
N PRO A 848 -20.82 21.02 -26.67
CA PRO A 848 -20.00 21.85 -27.53
C PRO A 848 -18.55 21.36 -27.49
N ALA A 849 -17.86 21.44 -28.63
CA ALA A 849 -16.42 21.21 -28.66
C ALA A 849 -15.71 22.17 -27.68
N PRO A 850 -14.65 21.70 -26.99
CA PRO A 850 -13.91 22.53 -26.06
C PRO A 850 -13.31 23.74 -26.77
N SER A 851 -13.36 24.89 -26.09
CA SER A 851 -12.73 26.11 -26.60
C SER A 851 -11.20 25.95 -26.60
N PRO A 852 -10.48 26.61 -27.53
CA PRO A 852 -9.03 26.71 -27.47
C PRO A 852 -8.55 27.25 -26.12
N ARG A 853 -7.33 26.87 -25.72
CA ARG A 853 -6.66 27.42 -24.54
C ARG A 853 -6.48 28.92 -24.75
N ALA A 854 -6.99 29.75 -23.85
CA ALA A 854 -6.75 31.18 -23.92
C ALA A 854 -5.26 31.48 -23.68
N GLY A 855 -4.55 31.97 -24.70
CA GLY A 855 -3.12 32.26 -24.65
C GLY A 855 -2.78 33.69 -24.23
N VAL A 856 -3.68 34.65 -24.46
CA VAL A 856 -3.53 36.05 -24.03
C VAL A 856 -3.94 36.24 -22.56
N ARG A 857 -3.32 35.45 -21.68
CA ARG A 857 -3.43 35.51 -20.22
C ARG A 857 -2.19 34.84 -19.62
N ARG A 858 -2.11 34.81 -18.29
CA ARG A 858 -1.06 34.04 -17.61
C ARG A 858 -1.31 32.54 -17.79
N LEU A 859 -0.28 31.81 -18.21
CA LEU A 859 -0.22 30.36 -18.31
C LEU A 859 0.87 29.86 -17.36
N PHE A 860 0.59 28.82 -16.58
CA PHE A 860 1.60 28.18 -15.75
C PHE A 860 2.40 27.18 -16.59
N ALA A 861 3.70 27.12 -16.34
CA ALA A 861 4.59 26.24 -17.09
C ALA A 861 4.28 24.77 -16.82
N ALA A 862 3.81 24.42 -15.62
CA ALA A 862 3.40 23.07 -15.23
C ALA A 862 2.11 22.59 -15.93
N ASP A 863 1.29 23.50 -16.49
CA ASP A 863 0.02 23.17 -17.16
C ASP A 863 0.22 22.78 -18.64
N PHE A 864 1.34 22.12 -18.95
CA PHE A 864 1.66 21.62 -20.27
C PHE A 864 0.79 20.39 -20.63
N ASP A 865 0.58 20.17 -21.93
CA ASP A 865 -0.10 18.99 -22.47
C ASP A 865 0.87 17.80 -22.64
N ASP A 866 2.12 18.09 -23.01
CA ASP A 866 3.23 17.15 -23.11
C ASP A 866 4.59 17.87 -22.87
N HIS A 867 5.66 17.11 -22.65
CA HIS A 867 7.00 17.61 -22.34
C HIS A 867 8.13 16.70 -22.84
N ASP A 868 9.37 17.17 -22.80
CA ASP A 868 10.58 16.41 -23.11
C ASP A 868 11.73 17.04 -22.33
N ASN A 869 12.51 16.20 -21.64
CA ASN A 869 13.64 16.63 -20.82
C ASN A 869 13.24 17.67 -19.74
N VAL A 870 12.04 17.55 -19.15
CA VAL A 870 11.54 18.46 -18.13
C VAL A 870 11.39 17.76 -16.78
N THR A 871 11.80 18.46 -15.72
CA THR A 871 11.51 18.10 -14.33
C THR A 871 10.59 19.17 -13.71
N LEU A 872 9.51 18.71 -13.08
CA LEU A 872 8.65 19.56 -12.25
C LEU A 872 9.31 19.80 -10.89
N VAL A 873 9.34 21.06 -10.48
CA VAL A 873 9.94 21.53 -9.22
C VAL A 873 9.02 22.53 -8.54
N ASP A 874 9.32 22.88 -7.31
CA ASP A 874 8.55 23.84 -6.53
C ASP A 874 8.82 25.29 -7.00
N ALA A 875 7.76 26.09 -7.13
CA ALA A 875 7.90 27.52 -7.41
C ALA A 875 8.34 28.30 -6.17
N THR A 876 7.76 27.95 -5.03
CA THR A 876 8.10 28.47 -3.71
C THR A 876 8.04 27.33 -2.70
N ARG A 877 8.61 27.56 -1.51
CA ARG A 877 8.54 26.57 -0.43
C ARG A 877 7.11 26.20 0.00
N VAL A 878 6.14 27.09 -0.21
CA VAL A 878 4.76 26.96 0.31
C VAL A 878 3.77 26.53 -0.77
N THR A 879 3.90 27.03 -2.00
CA THR A 879 2.91 26.81 -3.07
C THR A 879 3.47 27.01 -4.47
N GLY A 880 2.72 26.49 -5.45
CA GLY A 880 2.98 26.63 -6.88
C GLY A 880 4.07 25.70 -7.39
N ASP A 881 3.96 25.36 -8.66
CA ASP A 881 4.94 24.51 -9.35
C ASP A 881 5.64 25.31 -10.45
N ALA A 882 6.86 24.89 -10.76
CA ALA A 882 7.71 25.40 -11.82
C ALA A 882 8.30 24.22 -12.59
N VAL A 883 8.95 24.50 -13.71
CA VAL A 883 9.69 23.51 -14.49
C VAL A 883 11.16 23.89 -14.60
N THR A 884 12.03 22.91 -14.75
CA THR A 884 13.42 23.07 -15.16
C THR A 884 13.80 21.99 -16.17
N ALA A 885 14.87 22.19 -16.94
CA ALA A 885 15.45 21.11 -17.73
C ALA A 885 15.99 20.01 -16.81
N THR A 886 15.71 18.74 -17.14
CA THR A 886 16.25 17.57 -16.44
C THR A 886 17.75 17.44 -16.71
N ASP A 887 18.13 17.46 -17.98
CA ASP A 887 19.51 17.60 -18.45
C ASP A 887 19.68 19.00 -19.07
N ALA A 888 20.45 19.86 -18.40
CA ALA A 888 20.65 21.24 -18.83
C ALA A 888 21.46 21.39 -20.13
N ASP A 889 22.19 20.35 -20.55
CA ASP A 889 22.96 20.34 -21.81
C ASP A 889 22.06 20.07 -23.03
N ARG A 890 20.83 19.63 -22.79
CA ARG A 890 19.81 19.39 -23.82
C ARG A 890 18.66 20.40 -23.68
N PRO A 891 18.08 20.89 -24.79
CA PRO A 891 16.87 21.71 -24.72
C PRO A 891 15.73 20.92 -24.07
N ALA A 892 15.06 21.52 -23.09
CA ALA A 892 13.81 21.00 -22.53
C ALA A 892 12.63 21.67 -23.22
N THR A 893 11.59 20.92 -23.56
CA THR A 893 10.44 21.46 -24.30
C THR A 893 9.15 21.17 -23.57
N LEU A 894 8.27 22.17 -23.53
CA LEU A 894 6.88 22.05 -23.10
C LEU A 894 5.95 22.27 -24.30
N TRP A 895 4.88 21.50 -24.38
CA TRP A 895 3.85 21.64 -25.42
C TRP A 895 2.54 22.13 -24.81
N PHE A 896 1.95 23.14 -25.44
CA PHE A 896 0.66 23.73 -25.12
C PHE A 896 -0.20 23.72 -26.38
N GLY A 897 -1.09 22.73 -26.47
CA GLY A 897 -1.94 22.50 -27.63
C GLY A 897 -3.05 23.54 -27.75
N ARG A 898 -3.43 23.86 -28.99
CA ARG A 898 -4.59 24.71 -29.32
C ARG A 898 -4.67 26.00 -28.50
N THR A 899 -3.58 26.77 -28.47
CA THR A 899 -3.48 28.04 -27.76
C THR A 899 -3.90 29.21 -28.67
N ASP A 900 -4.97 29.92 -28.30
CA ASP A 900 -5.39 31.15 -28.98
C ASP A 900 -4.48 32.31 -28.59
N LEU A 901 -3.64 32.73 -29.53
CA LEU A 901 -2.67 33.81 -29.39
C LEU A 901 -3.12 35.08 -30.13
N SER A 902 -4.38 35.14 -30.57
CA SER A 902 -4.90 36.26 -31.35
C SER A 902 -4.70 37.60 -30.65
N GLY A 903 -3.96 38.50 -31.30
CA GLY A 903 -3.65 39.84 -30.78
C GLY A 903 -2.44 39.90 -29.86
N ALA A 904 -1.75 38.79 -29.60
CA ALA A 904 -0.50 38.79 -28.84
C ALA A 904 0.56 39.66 -29.54
N LEU A 905 1.15 40.60 -28.81
CA LEU A 905 2.18 41.54 -29.27
C LEU A 905 3.43 41.54 -28.39
N ARG A 906 3.33 40.97 -27.20
CA ARG A 906 4.43 40.84 -26.24
C ARG A 906 4.29 39.53 -25.49
N VAL A 907 5.42 38.96 -25.11
CA VAL A 907 5.50 37.84 -24.18
C VAL A 907 6.33 38.24 -22.96
N GLU A 908 5.88 37.80 -21.79
CA GLU A 908 6.57 37.96 -20.51
C GLU A 908 6.66 36.60 -19.84
N ALA A 909 7.80 36.30 -19.21
CA ALA A 909 8.03 35.04 -18.51
C ALA A 909 8.64 35.31 -17.13
N GLU A 910 8.15 34.59 -16.13
CA GLU A 910 8.69 34.60 -14.77
C GLU A 910 9.71 33.47 -14.62
N VAL A 911 10.97 33.85 -14.42
CA VAL A 911 12.12 32.94 -14.42
C VAL A 911 12.99 33.14 -13.19
N SER A 912 13.69 32.08 -12.79
CA SER A 912 14.70 32.08 -11.74
C SER A 912 15.90 31.28 -12.21
N ALA A 913 17.11 31.80 -12.07
CA ALA A 913 18.32 31.13 -12.52
C ALA A 913 19.51 31.48 -11.63
N GLU A 914 20.35 30.48 -11.33
CA GLU A 914 21.59 30.73 -10.60
C GLU A 914 22.73 31.17 -11.54
N ASN A 915 22.64 30.81 -12.83
CA ASN A 915 23.66 31.07 -13.84
C ASN A 915 23.09 31.85 -15.04
N PRO A 916 23.85 32.78 -15.65
CA PRO A 916 23.35 33.66 -16.72
C PRO A 916 23.43 33.06 -18.14
N LEU A 917 23.83 31.80 -18.30
CA LEU A 917 24.00 31.13 -19.60
C LEU A 917 22.72 30.38 -20.04
N ALA A 918 21.56 31.01 -19.87
CA ALA A 918 20.27 30.42 -20.17
C ALA A 918 19.43 31.29 -21.12
N ARG A 919 18.58 30.66 -21.92
CA ARG A 919 17.60 31.35 -22.76
C ARG A 919 16.28 30.57 -22.82
N LEU A 920 15.20 31.31 -23.02
CA LEU A 920 13.85 30.81 -23.17
C LEU A 920 13.34 31.15 -24.57
N GLU A 921 12.81 30.17 -25.29
CA GLU A 921 12.29 30.34 -26.64
C GLU A 921 10.80 29.97 -26.69
N PHE A 922 9.99 30.82 -27.32
CA PHE A 922 8.58 30.56 -27.63
C PHE A 922 8.43 30.35 -29.13
N ARG A 923 7.84 29.23 -29.54
CA ARG A 923 7.62 28.89 -30.96
C ARG A 923 6.22 28.34 -31.19
N THR A 924 5.65 28.62 -32.36
CA THR A 924 4.42 27.99 -32.86
C THR A 924 4.75 27.03 -33.98
N ASP A 925 3.72 26.42 -34.55
CA ASP A 925 3.76 25.69 -35.81
C ASP A 925 4.24 26.55 -37.01
N GLU A 926 4.15 27.89 -36.91
CA GLU A 926 4.60 28.83 -37.94
C GLU A 926 6.06 29.29 -37.77
N GLY A 927 6.69 29.03 -36.62
CA GLY A 927 8.09 29.39 -36.35
C GLY A 927 8.32 29.99 -34.97
N VAL A 928 9.50 30.58 -34.76
CA VAL A 928 9.88 31.21 -33.49
C VAL A 928 9.15 32.56 -33.33
N LEU A 929 8.45 32.73 -32.21
CA LEU A 929 7.77 33.98 -31.84
C LEU A 929 8.72 34.94 -31.12
N ALA A 930 9.49 34.44 -30.16
CA ALA A 930 10.38 35.22 -29.33
C ALA A 930 11.47 34.37 -28.69
N GLU A 931 12.64 34.98 -28.49
CA GLU A 931 13.73 34.46 -27.68
C GLU A 931 14.05 35.47 -26.57
N LEU A 932 14.16 34.98 -25.33
CA LEU A 932 14.42 35.80 -24.15
C LEU A 932 15.69 35.31 -23.45
N PRO A 933 16.68 36.19 -23.21
CA PRO A 933 17.80 35.85 -22.35
C PRO A 933 17.31 35.72 -20.90
N VAL A 934 17.80 34.70 -20.18
CA VAL A 934 17.47 34.48 -18.77
C VAL A 934 18.64 34.95 -17.91
N PRO A 935 18.49 36.05 -17.13
CA PRO A 935 19.55 36.53 -16.26
C PRO A 935 19.69 35.66 -15.01
N ALA A 936 20.87 35.67 -14.39
CA ALA A 936 21.02 35.14 -13.04
C ALA A 936 20.23 36.00 -12.05
N THR A 937 19.43 35.37 -11.19
CA THR A 937 18.58 36.03 -10.21
C THR A 937 19.14 36.01 -8.79
N GLY A 938 20.05 35.07 -8.48
CA GLY A 938 20.73 34.98 -7.17
C GLY A 938 20.35 33.73 -6.35
N GLY A 939 19.25 33.07 -6.70
CA GLY A 939 18.86 31.78 -6.12
C GLY A 939 17.56 31.25 -6.70
N ARG A 940 17.29 29.95 -6.48
CA ARG A 940 16.14 29.21 -7.06
C ARG A 940 14.74 29.72 -6.70
N TYR A 941 14.60 30.56 -5.67
CA TYR A 941 13.34 31.20 -5.26
C TYR A 941 13.32 32.71 -5.51
N GLU A 942 14.38 33.26 -6.10
CA GLU A 942 14.44 34.66 -6.51
C GLU A 942 13.99 34.76 -7.97
N TRP A 943 12.81 35.34 -8.18
CA TRP A 943 12.14 35.41 -9.47
C TRP A 943 12.29 36.79 -10.10
N THR A 944 12.46 36.81 -11.42
CA THR A 944 12.42 38.04 -12.22
C THR A 944 11.55 37.84 -13.46
N THR A 945 11.09 38.94 -14.04
CA THR A 945 10.31 38.92 -15.28
C THR A 945 11.19 39.32 -16.46
N VAL A 946 11.31 38.42 -17.43
CA VAL A 946 11.92 38.71 -18.74
C VAL A 946 10.81 38.95 -19.77
N SER A 947 11.07 39.79 -20.77
CA SER A 947 10.06 40.12 -21.77
C SER A 947 10.64 40.41 -23.15
N ALA A 948 9.85 40.18 -24.19
CA ALA A 948 10.17 40.51 -25.58
C ALA A 948 8.92 40.98 -26.33
N ALA A 949 9.09 41.95 -27.23
CA ALA A 949 8.06 42.31 -28.21
C ALA A 949 8.05 41.28 -29.34
N LEU A 950 6.87 40.91 -29.82
CA LEU A 950 6.72 40.03 -30.97
C LEU A 950 6.88 40.85 -32.26
N PRO A 951 7.46 40.27 -33.34
CA PRO A 951 7.68 40.99 -34.60
C PRO A 951 6.40 41.53 -35.24
N SER A 952 5.27 40.85 -35.02
CA SER A 952 3.93 41.23 -35.46
C SER A 952 2.87 40.62 -34.54
N ALA A 953 1.64 41.12 -34.61
CA ALA A 953 0.53 40.51 -33.90
C ALA A 953 0.30 39.07 -34.38
N VAL A 954 0.23 38.13 -33.45
CA VAL A 954 -0.11 36.73 -33.75
C VAL A 954 -1.62 36.62 -34.02
N THR A 955 -2.03 35.74 -34.94
CA THR A 955 -3.43 35.58 -35.33
C THR A 955 -3.85 34.12 -35.29
N GLY A 956 -4.89 33.79 -34.52
CA GLY A 956 -5.49 32.47 -34.50
C GLY A 956 -4.97 31.56 -33.39
N VAL A 957 -5.25 30.27 -33.59
CA VAL A 957 -5.01 29.19 -32.62
C VAL A 957 -3.83 28.35 -33.09
N HIS A 958 -2.82 28.19 -32.23
CA HIS A 958 -1.56 27.52 -32.55
C HIS A 958 -1.20 26.46 -31.52
N ASP A 959 -0.38 25.49 -31.92
CA ASP A 959 0.33 24.65 -30.95
C ASP A 959 1.61 25.38 -30.52
N LEU A 960 1.62 25.82 -29.27
CA LEU A 960 2.73 26.57 -28.67
C LEU A 960 3.73 25.60 -28.06
N ARG A 961 5.01 25.77 -28.40
CA ARG A 961 6.12 25.11 -27.69
C ARG A 961 6.96 26.15 -26.96
N VAL A 962 7.31 25.83 -25.72
CA VAL A 962 8.17 26.64 -24.87
C VAL A 962 9.44 25.84 -24.62
N VAL A 963 10.58 26.38 -25.04
CA VAL A 963 11.87 25.66 -25.01
C VAL A 963 12.84 26.35 -24.07
N LEU A 964 13.31 25.59 -23.09
CA LEU A 964 14.27 26.01 -22.10
C LEU A 964 15.65 25.53 -22.54
N HIS A 965 16.60 26.45 -22.64
CA HIS A 965 18.00 26.16 -22.92
C HIS A 965 18.87 26.56 -21.72
N GLY A 966 19.59 25.59 -21.16
CA GLY A 966 20.38 25.77 -19.94
C GLY A 966 19.57 25.54 -18.66
N SER A 967 20.20 25.77 -17.52
CA SER A 967 19.61 25.51 -16.20
C SER A 967 18.94 26.77 -15.64
N PHE A 968 17.61 26.75 -15.57
CA PHE A 968 16.78 27.76 -14.92
C PHE A 968 15.38 27.19 -14.64
N ARG A 969 14.66 27.85 -13.73
CA ARG A 969 13.26 27.54 -13.43
C ARG A 969 12.33 28.50 -14.16
N LEU A 970 11.20 27.98 -14.65
CA LEU A 970 10.10 28.75 -15.26
C LEU A 970 8.81 28.43 -14.51
N THR A 971 8.16 29.44 -13.92
CA THR A 971 6.85 29.26 -13.26
C THR A 971 5.69 29.48 -14.20
N SER A 972 5.76 30.56 -14.98
CA SER A 972 4.65 31.00 -15.80
C SER A 972 5.10 31.99 -16.87
N PHE A 973 4.26 32.17 -17.87
CA PHE A 973 4.43 33.17 -18.91
C PHE A 973 3.07 33.74 -19.32
N ARG A 974 3.07 34.89 -19.97
CA ARG A 974 1.87 35.57 -20.44
C ARG A 974 2.12 36.24 -21.78
N PHE A 975 1.19 36.05 -22.71
CA PHE A 975 1.07 36.91 -23.87
C PHE A 975 0.10 38.07 -23.58
N SER A 976 0.42 39.26 -24.05
CA SER A 976 -0.42 40.45 -23.91
C SER A 976 -0.66 41.15 -25.25
N THR A 977 -1.82 41.78 -25.38
CA THR A 977 -2.13 42.72 -26.47
C THR A 977 -1.48 44.07 -26.18
N ALA A 978 -1.40 44.94 -27.20
CA ALA A 978 -1.17 46.37 -26.93
C ALA A 978 -2.29 46.88 -26.02
N GLU A 979 -1.92 47.62 -24.96
CA GLU A 979 -2.86 48.32 -24.09
C GLU A 979 -3.65 49.41 -24.83
#